data_AF-A0A3B9YU28-F1
#
_entry.id   AF-A0A3B9YU28-F1
#
_cell.length_a   1.000
_cell.length_b   1.000
_cell.length_c   1.000
_cell.angle_alpha   90.00
_cell.angle_beta   90.00
_cell.angle_gamma   90.00
#
_symmetry.space_group_name_H-M   'P 1'
#
loop_
_entity.id
_entity.type
_entity.pdbx_description
1 polymer ?
#
loop_
_entity_poly.entity_id
_entity_poly.type
_entity_poly.pdbx_seq_one_letter_code
_entity_poly.pdbx_strand_id
1 'polypeptide(L)'
;YQKRTRALIERLEELARKRGAPIQVRLVKGAYWDSEIKRAQEQGLAGYPVFTRKAATDTSYLACAKLMLADPSAIYPMFATHNAHTVAAIRAIGGNSTDYEYQRLHGMGEALYDEVAGPEHLGVACRVYAPVGAHEDLLAYLVRRLLENGANTSFVNRLADDEAPIASIIADPVAATEAVESKHHPKIPLPRDLFPGRPNSKGLLFSDPAQAGPFCAEVEQAAAKPFTVGPILKGGASLSDARAVFDPANRARLIGHVQDASPEQTDAAIAAAAKAHNEWDGLRGAERAGMLGRAATLFEQEMARLVAVCVREAGKTLPNALADVREAIDFLRYYAQLARAEFSTPHLMPGPTGERNELSLHGRGVFACISPWNFPVAIFTGQVAAALAAGNTVLAKPAEQTPGAGALCVELLHQAGVPADVLQFLPGDGARIGAQMVRDSRVSGVAFTGSTETAKLINRALAARDGAIPVLIAETGGLNAMIADSTALPEQLVRDAVTSAFDSAGQRCSALRVLFVQEDIAAKVITMIEGAMAELKLGDPMRLDTDIGPLIDGEAHAALSAHAERMTREGRLLAKSELSPDCRDGWFFAPHAFEIDAIARLKQETFGPILHVVRFEGGHLDRVCEAINATGFGLTIGVHTRIEETARQVRARVRAGNLYVNRNQIGAVVGV
;
A
#
# COMPACT_ATOMS: atom_id res chain seq x y z
N TYR A 1 -0.33 17.34 -20.17
CA TYR A 1 0.60 17.09 -19.05
C TYR A 1 1.13 15.65 -18.99
N GLN A 2 0.52 14.66 -19.67
CA GLN A 2 1.04 13.30 -19.68
C GLN A 2 2.13 13.16 -20.74
N LYS A 3 3.12 12.31 -20.47
CA LYS A 3 4.23 12.03 -21.39
C LYS A 3 3.77 11.29 -22.66
N ARG A 4 2.63 10.59 -22.59
CA ARG A 4 2.05 9.80 -23.69
C ARG A 4 1.15 10.60 -24.64
N THR A 5 0.84 11.86 -24.33
CA THR A 5 -0.19 12.63 -25.07
C THR A 5 0.12 12.73 -26.56
N ARG A 6 1.39 12.95 -26.95
CA ARG A 6 1.77 13.00 -28.36
C ARG A 6 1.48 11.69 -29.10
N ALA A 7 1.97 10.56 -28.58
CA ALA A 7 1.75 9.25 -29.18
C ALA A 7 0.25 8.89 -29.26
N LEU A 8 -0.55 9.33 -28.28
CA LEU A 8 -2.00 9.17 -28.32
C LEU A 8 -2.63 9.97 -29.47
N ILE A 9 -2.19 11.20 -29.71
CA ILE A 9 -2.67 12.02 -30.84
C ILE A 9 -2.33 11.35 -32.17
N GLU A 10 -1.08 10.91 -32.36
CA GLU A 10 -0.64 10.20 -33.58
C GLU A 10 -1.50 8.94 -33.84
N ARG A 11 -1.85 8.21 -32.77
CA ARG A 11 -2.77 7.06 -32.87
C ARG A 11 -4.20 7.45 -33.22
N LEU A 12 -4.70 8.58 -32.70
CA LEU A 12 -6.02 9.10 -33.05
C LEU A 12 -6.07 9.55 -34.51
N GLU A 13 -5.02 10.19 -35.02
CA GLU A 13 -4.91 10.56 -36.45
C GLU A 13 -4.94 9.33 -37.36
N GLU A 14 -4.23 8.26 -36.99
CA GLU A 14 -4.27 7.00 -37.72
C GLU A 14 -5.68 6.39 -37.71
N LEU A 15 -6.37 6.43 -36.55
CA LEU A 15 -7.74 5.93 -36.42
C LEU A 15 -8.73 6.75 -37.24
N ALA A 16 -8.61 8.08 -37.23
CA ALA A 16 -9.45 8.98 -38.01
C ALA A 16 -9.30 8.72 -39.52
N ARG A 17 -8.06 8.62 -40.00
CA ARG A 17 -7.75 8.29 -41.40
C ARG A 17 -8.34 6.95 -41.82
N LYS A 18 -8.24 5.93 -40.95
CA LYS A 18 -8.87 4.62 -41.19
C LYS A 18 -10.39 4.67 -41.25
N ARG A 19 -11.02 5.57 -40.51
CA ARG A 19 -12.49 5.75 -40.49
C ARG A 19 -13.00 6.70 -41.58
N GLY A 20 -12.12 7.50 -42.19
CA GLY A 20 -12.49 8.51 -43.18
C GLY A 20 -13.28 9.69 -42.61
N ALA A 21 -13.16 9.97 -41.31
CA ALA A 21 -13.86 11.07 -40.65
C ALA A 21 -12.99 11.70 -39.55
N PRO A 22 -12.97 13.04 -39.42
CA PRO A 22 -12.18 13.71 -38.41
C PRO A 22 -12.72 13.42 -37.02
N ILE A 23 -11.82 13.18 -36.07
CA ILE A 23 -12.17 13.03 -34.65
C ILE A 23 -12.07 14.41 -33.98
N GLN A 24 -13.11 14.81 -33.26
CA GLN A 24 -13.06 16.00 -32.42
C GLN A 24 -12.22 15.70 -31.17
N VAL A 25 -11.08 16.37 -31.02
CA VAL A 25 -10.13 16.11 -29.92
C VAL A 25 -9.94 17.34 -29.05
N ARG A 26 -10.33 17.22 -27.78
CA ARG A 26 -10.08 18.26 -26.76
C ARG A 26 -8.69 18.12 -26.18
N LEU A 27 -7.83 19.10 -26.43
CA LEU A 27 -6.51 19.18 -25.81
C LEU A 27 -6.59 20.00 -24.51
N VAL A 28 -6.28 19.37 -23.38
CA VAL A 28 -6.19 19.98 -22.06
C VAL A 28 -4.78 19.80 -21.49
N LYS A 29 -4.40 20.64 -20.51
CA LYS A 29 -3.17 20.40 -19.73
C LYS A 29 -3.34 19.15 -18.85
N GLY A 30 -4.31 19.16 -17.93
CA GLY A 30 -4.64 18.03 -17.05
C GLY A 30 -5.07 18.52 -15.66
N ALA A 31 -5.88 17.71 -14.98
CA ALA A 31 -6.60 18.11 -13.76
C ALA A 31 -6.24 17.29 -12.50
N TYR A 32 -5.29 16.36 -12.59
CA TYR A 32 -4.98 15.38 -11.53
C TYR A 32 -3.48 15.33 -11.21
N TRP A 33 -2.75 16.42 -11.42
CA TRP A 33 -1.28 16.38 -11.43
C TRP A 33 -0.70 15.89 -10.10
N ASP A 34 -1.14 16.46 -9.00
CA ASP A 34 -0.78 16.09 -7.63
C ASP A 34 -1.13 14.64 -7.30
N SER A 35 -2.32 14.20 -7.72
CA SER A 35 -2.78 12.82 -7.56
C SER A 35 -1.90 11.82 -8.31
N GLU A 36 -1.47 12.15 -9.54
CA GLU A 36 -0.56 11.32 -10.32
C GLU A 36 0.86 11.27 -9.71
N ILE A 37 1.34 12.37 -9.13
CA ILE A 37 2.61 12.39 -8.37
C ILE A 37 2.51 11.45 -7.17
N LYS A 38 1.47 11.64 -6.34
CA LYS A 38 1.25 10.84 -5.12
C LYS A 38 1.12 9.35 -5.45
N ARG A 39 0.26 8.98 -6.42
CA ARG A 39 0.04 7.57 -6.80
C ARG A 39 1.32 6.90 -7.29
N ALA A 40 2.11 7.58 -8.13
CA ALA A 40 3.37 7.03 -8.61
C ALA A 40 4.38 6.81 -7.48
N GLN A 41 4.41 7.69 -6.47
CA GLN A 41 5.24 7.55 -5.27
C GLN A 41 4.79 6.39 -4.39
N GLU A 42 3.50 6.32 -4.04
CA GLU A 42 2.91 5.26 -3.22
C GLU A 42 3.12 3.87 -3.85
N GLN A 43 2.94 3.78 -5.18
CA GLN A 43 3.10 2.54 -5.93
C GLN A 43 4.57 2.19 -6.25
N GLY A 44 5.54 3.04 -5.89
CA GLY A 44 6.97 2.77 -6.14
C GLY A 44 7.30 2.61 -7.63
N LEU A 45 6.63 3.37 -8.51
CA LEU A 45 6.80 3.26 -9.96
C LEU A 45 8.18 3.77 -10.42
N ALA A 46 8.62 3.38 -11.62
CA ALA A 46 9.90 3.83 -12.19
C ALA A 46 9.97 5.36 -12.39
N GLY A 47 8.83 6.03 -12.50
CA GLY A 47 8.74 7.48 -12.61
C GLY A 47 7.31 7.96 -12.78
N TYR A 48 7.16 9.25 -13.10
CA TYR A 48 5.86 9.88 -13.23
C TYR A 48 5.25 9.74 -14.62
N PRO A 49 3.94 9.47 -14.76
CA PRO A 49 3.25 9.50 -16.05
C PRO A 49 3.06 10.94 -16.59
N VAL A 50 3.22 11.92 -15.70
CA VAL A 50 3.11 13.36 -15.98
C VAL A 50 4.47 14.07 -15.94
N PHE A 51 4.57 15.24 -16.54
CA PHE A 51 5.73 16.12 -16.36
C PHE A 51 5.73 16.72 -14.95
N THR A 52 6.91 16.86 -14.33
CA THR A 52 7.05 17.43 -12.98
C THR A 52 7.32 18.94 -12.97
N ARG A 53 7.56 19.54 -14.15
CA ARG A 53 7.66 20.99 -14.33
C ARG A 53 6.47 21.51 -15.12
N LYS A 54 5.91 22.64 -14.69
CA LYS A 54 4.81 23.30 -15.38
C LYS A 54 5.20 23.73 -16.81
N ALA A 55 6.38 24.32 -16.99
CA ALA A 55 6.88 24.73 -18.31
C ALA A 55 6.92 23.56 -19.31
N ALA A 56 7.36 22.37 -18.87
CA ALA A 56 7.37 21.17 -19.72
C ALA A 56 5.96 20.73 -20.14
N THR A 57 4.95 20.92 -19.28
CA THR A 57 3.54 20.71 -19.67
C THR A 57 3.08 21.72 -20.71
N ASP A 58 3.46 22.98 -20.58
CA ASP A 58 3.11 24.02 -21.56
C ASP A 58 3.78 23.76 -22.92
N THR A 59 5.08 23.43 -22.93
CA THR A 59 5.80 23.03 -24.14
C THR A 59 5.16 21.81 -24.80
N SER A 60 4.82 20.78 -24.00
CA SER A 60 4.11 19.60 -24.50
C SER A 60 2.76 19.97 -25.10
N TYR A 61 2.01 20.90 -24.49
CA TYR A 61 0.73 21.38 -25.02
C TYR A 61 0.92 22.03 -26.40
N LEU A 62 1.89 22.94 -26.55
CA LEU A 62 2.16 23.61 -27.83
C LEU A 62 2.62 22.62 -28.92
N ALA A 63 3.47 21.66 -28.56
CA ALA A 63 3.90 20.62 -29.49
C ALA A 63 2.74 19.73 -29.96
N CYS A 64 1.83 19.38 -29.04
CA CYS A 64 0.62 18.62 -29.37
C CYS A 64 -0.36 19.45 -30.22
N ALA A 65 -0.53 20.74 -29.92
CA ALA A 65 -1.37 21.63 -30.70
C ALA A 65 -0.86 21.79 -32.14
N LYS A 66 0.46 21.95 -32.32
CA LYS A 66 1.10 21.97 -33.64
C LYS A 66 0.86 20.68 -34.43
N LEU A 67 0.93 19.52 -33.76
CA LEU A 67 0.64 18.24 -34.39
C LEU A 67 -0.83 18.17 -34.84
N MET A 68 -1.77 18.48 -33.96
CA MET A 68 -3.21 18.43 -34.26
C MET A 68 -3.64 19.40 -35.38
N LEU A 69 -2.97 20.54 -35.51
CA LEU A 69 -3.24 21.51 -36.58
C LEU A 69 -2.67 21.09 -37.95
N ALA A 70 -1.76 20.11 -37.99
CA ALA A 70 -1.08 19.70 -39.22
C ALA A 70 -1.97 18.89 -40.17
N ASP A 71 -2.97 18.17 -39.65
CA ASP A 71 -3.93 17.38 -40.44
C ASP A 71 -5.38 17.61 -39.99
N PRO A 72 -6.02 18.71 -40.44
CA PRO A 72 -7.43 19.01 -40.14
C PRO A 72 -8.42 17.95 -40.66
N SER A 73 -8.00 17.09 -41.61
CA SER A 73 -8.83 16.01 -42.14
C SER A 73 -8.95 14.82 -41.17
N ALA A 74 -7.95 14.65 -40.28
CA ALA A 74 -7.91 13.60 -39.28
C ALA A 74 -8.43 14.07 -37.92
N ILE A 75 -8.13 15.30 -37.51
CA ILE A 75 -8.51 15.82 -36.19
C ILE A 75 -9.15 17.19 -36.34
N TYR A 76 -10.30 17.38 -35.68
CA TYR A 76 -10.83 18.71 -35.37
C TYR A 76 -10.31 19.15 -33.99
N PRO A 77 -9.37 20.11 -33.91
CA PRO A 77 -8.74 20.48 -32.64
C PRO A 77 -9.65 21.36 -31.78
N MET A 78 -9.76 21.04 -30.49
CA MET A 78 -10.44 21.87 -29.50
C MET A 78 -9.48 22.23 -28.35
N PHE A 79 -8.97 23.45 -28.33
CA PHE A 79 -7.93 23.89 -27.40
C PHE A 79 -8.52 24.49 -26.12
N ALA A 80 -8.58 23.68 -25.06
CA ALA A 80 -9.07 24.10 -23.75
C ALA A 80 -7.94 24.66 -22.87
N THR A 81 -7.95 25.97 -22.62
CA THR A 81 -6.92 26.67 -21.81
C THR A 81 -7.42 28.03 -21.31
N HIS A 82 -6.88 28.52 -20.19
CA HIS A 82 -7.09 29.92 -19.75
C HIS A 82 -5.80 30.74 -19.79
N ASN A 83 -4.75 30.19 -20.42
CA ASN A 83 -3.45 30.82 -20.51
C ASN A 83 -3.36 31.63 -21.81
N ALA A 84 -3.31 32.96 -21.68
CA ALA A 84 -3.30 33.86 -22.83
C ALA A 84 -2.09 33.64 -23.76
N HIS A 85 -0.91 33.36 -23.21
CA HIS A 85 0.27 33.00 -24.01
C HIS A 85 0.00 31.74 -24.84
N THR A 86 -0.61 30.70 -24.25
CA THR A 86 -0.97 29.47 -24.97
C THR A 86 -1.96 29.77 -26.12
N VAL A 87 -2.96 30.62 -25.89
CA VAL A 87 -3.90 31.05 -26.94
C VAL A 87 -3.17 31.77 -28.08
N ALA A 88 -2.35 32.79 -27.75
CA ALA A 88 -1.60 33.55 -28.73
C ALA A 88 -0.61 32.67 -29.54
N ALA A 89 0.08 31.75 -28.87
CA ALA A 89 1.01 30.83 -29.52
C ALA A 89 0.29 29.87 -30.49
N ILE A 90 -0.88 29.35 -30.12
CA ILE A 90 -1.67 28.50 -31.03
C ILE A 90 -2.17 29.28 -32.24
N ARG A 91 -2.64 30.52 -32.05
CA ARG A 91 -3.00 31.39 -33.17
C ARG A 91 -1.81 31.65 -34.10
N ALA A 92 -0.62 31.90 -33.54
CA ALA A 92 0.59 32.06 -34.33
C ALA A 92 0.98 30.78 -35.09
N ILE A 93 0.79 29.60 -34.50
CA ILE A 93 1.05 28.30 -35.15
C ILE A 93 0.04 28.01 -36.26
N GLY A 94 -1.25 28.26 -36.02
CA GLY A 94 -2.35 27.98 -36.96
C GLY A 94 -2.55 29.05 -38.04
N GLY A 95 -1.84 30.18 -37.96
CA GLY A 95 -1.99 31.31 -38.87
C GLY A 95 -3.43 31.84 -38.90
N ASN A 96 -3.98 32.03 -40.10
CA ASN A 96 -5.34 32.53 -40.29
C ASN A 96 -6.43 31.43 -40.27
N SER A 97 -6.06 30.16 -40.09
CA SER A 97 -7.07 29.08 -40.04
C SER A 97 -8.04 29.31 -38.87
N THR A 98 -9.30 28.96 -39.13
CA THR A 98 -10.39 28.91 -38.15
C THR A 98 -10.96 27.48 -38.03
N ASP A 99 -10.25 26.48 -38.57
CA ASP A 99 -10.65 25.07 -38.59
C ASP A 99 -10.36 24.36 -37.25
N TYR A 100 -10.50 25.10 -36.15
CA TYR A 100 -10.37 24.66 -34.78
C TYR A 100 -11.20 25.57 -33.88
N GLU A 101 -11.42 25.16 -32.63
CA GLU A 101 -12.02 26.04 -31.62
C GLU A 101 -11.16 26.11 -30.36
N TYR A 102 -11.33 27.19 -29.61
CA TYR A 102 -10.91 27.26 -28.23
C TYR A 102 -12.01 26.77 -27.30
N GLN A 103 -11.65 26.45 -26.07
CA GLN A 103 -12.63 26.16 -25.03
C GLN A 103 -12.25 26.77 -23.69
N ARG A 104 -13.27 27.21 -22.96
CA ARG A 104 -13.14 27.73 -21.59
C ARG A 104 -14.13 27.06 -20.65
N LEU A 105 -13.99 27.36 -19.37
CA LEU A 105 -14.97 26.98 -18.35
C LEU A 105 -15.96 28.12 -18.15
N HIS A 106 -17.20 27.77 -17.84
CA HIS A 106 -18.17 28.77 -17.37
C HIS A 106 -17.67 29.45 -16.09
N GLY A 107 -17.86 30.78 -15.98
CA GLY A 107 -17.37 31.59 -14.86
C GLY A 107 -15.87 31.88 -14.84
N MET A 108 -15.12 31.48 -15.89
CA MET A 108 -13.67 31.71 -15.97
C MET A 108 -13.21 32.04 -17.40
N GLY A 109 -12.28 32.98 -17.52
CA GLY A 109 -11.64 33.35 -18.78
C GLY A 109 -12.53 34.11 -19.77
N GLU A 110 -13.61 34.75 -19.29
CA GLU A 110 -14.50 35.56 -20.13
C GLU A 110 -13.74 36.71 -20.79
N ALA A 111 -13.09 37.56 -19.99
CA ALA A 111 -12.27 38.65 -20.50
C ALA A 111 -11.18 38.22 -21.50
N LEU A 112 -10.60 37.01 -21.35
CA LEU A 112 -9.63 36.50 -22.32
C LEU A 112 -10.31 36.13 -23.65
N TYR A 113 -11.46 35.48 -23.60
CA TYR A 113 -12.10 34.92 -24.78
C TYR A 113 -13.02 35.90 -25.51
N ASP A 114 -13.43 36.98 -24.86
CA ASP A 114 -14.03 38.15 -25.52
C ASP A 114 -13.04 38.77 -26.51
N GLU A 115 -11.73 38.76 -26.21
CA GLU A 115 -10.65 39.20 -27.11
C GLU A 115 -10.26 38.16 -28.18
N VAL A 116 -10.92 37.00 -28.21
CA VAL A 116 -10.63 35.90 -29.16
C VAL A 116 -11.80 35.66 -30.10
N ALA A 117 -13.01 35.65 -29.56
CA ALA A 117 -14.22 35.37 -30.29
C ALA A 117 -14.70 36.60 -31.08
N GLY A 118 -15.36 36.37 -32.21
CA GLY A 118 -15.99 37.42 -33.00
C GLY A 118 -15.09 38.00 -34.11
N PRO A 119 -15.70 38.57 -35.16
CA PRO A 119 -15.00 39.00 -36.38
C PRO A 119 -14.11 40.23 -36.17
N GLU A 120 -14.30 40.99 -35.09
CA GLU A 120 -13.49 42.18 -34.76
C GLU A 120 -12.21 41.83 -33.98
N HIS A 121 -12.05 40.56 -33.56
CA HIS A 121 -10.90 40.06 -32.81
C HIS A 121 -10.15 38.97 -33.60
N LEU A 122 -9.87 37.80 -33.00
CA LEU A 122 -9.17 36.71 -33.70
C LEU A 122 -10.09 35.88 -34.61
N GLY A 123 -11.42 36.03 -34.50
CA GLY A 123 -12.38 35.33 -35.36
C GLY A 123 -12.46 33.82 -35.12
N VAL A 124 -11.93 33.30 -34.01
CA VAL A 124 -11.93 31.86 -33.70
C VAL A 124 -13.04 31.55 -32.70
N ALA A 125 -13.80 30.48 -32.95
CA ALA A 125 -14.87 30.05 -32.06
C ALA A 125 -14.33 29.67 -30.67
N CYS A 126 -15.11 29.98 -29.62
CA CYS A 126 -14.84 29.51 -28.26
C CYS A 126 -16.07 28.81 -27.69
N ARG A 127 -15.93 27.54 -27.29
CA ARG A 127 -16.99 26.77 -26.63
C ARG A 127 -16.84 26.83 -25.12
N VAL A 128 -17.95 27.05 -24.43
CA VAL A 128 -17.99 27.08 -22.96
C VAL A 128 -18.35 25.69 -22.41
N TYR A 129 -17.47 25.15 -21.57
CA TYR A 129 -17.76 23.97 -20.76
C TYR A 129 -18.54 24.41 -19.51
N ALA A 130 -19.84 24.13 -19.50
CA ALA A 130 -20.77 24.51 -18.45
C ALA A 130 -21.06 23.32 -17.52
N PRO A 131 -20.62 23.34 -16.25
CA PRO A 131 -21.00 22.32 -15.27
C PRO A 131 -22.49 22.48 -14.94
N VAL A 132 -23.25 21.38 -15.01
CA VAL A 132 -24.69 21.35 -14.69
C VAL A 132 -24.94 20.18 -13.74
N GLY A 133 -25.53 20.46 -12.59
CA GLY A 133 -25.81 19.46 -11.55
C GLY A 133 -26.44 20.09 -10.31
N ALA A 134 -26.86 19.25 -9.37
CA ALA A 134 -27.35 19.72 -8.08
C ALA A 134 -26.22 20.35 -7.25
N HIS A 135 -26.56 21.23 -6.29
CA HIS A 135 -25.58 21.89 -5.44
C HIS A 135 -24.68 20.88 -4.70
N GLU A 136 -25.25 19.79 -4.19
CA GLU A 136 -24.53 18.75 -3.44
C GLU A 136 -23.43 18.06 -4.26
N ASP A 137 -23.70 17.75 -5.53
CA ASP A 137 -22.75 17.06 -6.42
C ASP A 137 -21.64 18.00 -6.91
N LEU A 138 -21.96 19.29 -7.04
CA LEU A 138 -21.01 20.31 -7.49
C LEU A 138 -19.96 20.66 -6.43
N LEU A 139 -20.19 20.38 -5.14
CA LEU A 139 -19.22 20.66 -4.07
C LEU A 139 -17.94 19.82 -4.21
N ALA A 140 -18.06 18.52 -4.50
CA ALA A 140 -16.91 17.66 -4.74
C ALA A 140 -16.10 18.12 -5.97
N TYR A 141 -16.83 18.60 -7.00
CA TYR A 141 -16.25 19.18 -8.20
C TYR A 141 -15.56 20.54 -7.94
N LEU A 142 -16.10 21.36 -7.02
CA LEU A 142 -15.60 22.70 -6.71
C LEU A 142 -14.19 22.67 -6.10
N VAL A 143 -13.90 21.75 -5.17
CA VAL A 143 -12.56 21.65 -4.55
C VAL A 143 -11.48 21.45 -5.62
N ARG A 144 -11.70 20.52 -6.56
CA ARG A 144 -10.78 20.31 -7.69
C ARG A 144 -10.65 21.56 -8.56
N ARG A 145 -11.76 22.26 -8.79
CA ARG A 145 -11.77 23.49 -9.59
C ARG A 145 -10.99 24.63 -8.93
N LEU A 146 -11.07 24.75 -7.61
CA LEU A 146 -10.28 25.69 -6.81
C LEU A 146 -8.79 25.35 -6.88
N LEU A 147 -8.41 24.07 -6.80
CA LEU A 147 -7.00 23.65 -6.91
C LEU A 147 -6.41 23.94 -8.30
N GLU A 148 -7.14 23.65 -9.38
CA GLU A 148 -6.66 23.88 -10.75
C GLU A 148 -6.28 25.34 -11.02
N ASN A 149 -7.08 26.28 -10.50
CA ASN A 149 -6.92 27.70 -10.83
C ASN A 149 -6.25 28.51 -9.71
N GLY A 150 -6.34 28.04 -8.46
CA GLY A 150 -5.76 28.66 -7.28
C GLY A 150 -4.31 28.27 -7.00
N ALA A 151 -3.75 27.25 -7.66
CA ALA A 151 -2.33 26.91 -7.49
C ALA A 151 -1.41 28.09 -7.86
N ASN A 152 -0.32 28.32 -7.12
CA ASN A 152 0.62 29.43 -7.36
C ASN A 152 1.22 29.45 -8.78
N THR A 153 1.28 28.28 -9.44
CA THR A 153 1.78 28.15 -10.83
C THR A 153 0.70 28.35 -11.89
N SER A 154 -0.56 28.54 -11.48
CA SER A 154 -1.69 28.83 -12.37
C SER A 154 -1.48 30.16 -13.10
N PHE A 155 -1.89 30.24 -14.35
CA PHE A 155 -1.86 31.51 -15.08
C PHE A 155 -2.86 32.51 -14.48
N VAL A 156 -4.04 32.04 -14.08
CA VAL A 156 -5.10 32.88 -13.51
C VAL A 156 -4.64 33.52 -12.19
N ASN A 157 -3.97 32.75 -11.33
CA ASN A 157 -3.42 33.27 -10.07
C ASN A 157 -2.30 34.30 -10.33
N ARG A 158 -1.37 34.02 -11.25
CA ARG A 158 -0.30 34.96 -11.63
C ARG A 158 -0.79 36.24 -12.32
N LEU A 159 -1.97 36.22 -12.94
CA LEU A 159 -2.58 37.41 -13.55
C LEU A 159 -3.30 38.28 -12.51
N ALA A 160 -3.69 37.70 -11.37
CA ALA A 160 -4.27 38.41 -10.23
C ALA A 160 -3.20 39.01 -9.30
N ASP A 161 -1.92 38.73 -9.57
CA ASP A 161 -0.77 39.33 -8.88
C ASP A 161 -0.34 40.59 -9.63
N ASP A 162 -0.84 41.75 -9.20
CA ASP A 162 -0.60 43.06 -9.82
C ASP A 162 0.89 43.45 -9.87
N GLU A 163 1.74 42.81 -9.05
CA GLU A 163 3.19 43.08 -8.97
C GLU A 163 3.99 42.22 -9.97
N ALA A 164 3.39 41.21 -10.60
CA ALA A 164 4.09 40.32 -11.52
C ALA A 164 4.31 40.99 -12.91
N PRO A 165 5.56 41.16 -13.39
CA PRO A 165 5.80 41.78 -14.69
C PRO A 165 5.16 41.00 -15.83
N ILE A 166 4.47 41.69 -16.75
CA ILE A 166 3.82 41.07 -17.93
C ILE A 166 4.81 40.17 -18.69
N ALA A 167 6.06 40.62 -18.86
CA ALA A 167 7.12 39.85 -19.52
C ALA A 167 7.35 38.45 -18.90
N SER A 168 7.15 38.29 -17.59
CA SER A 168 7.25 37.00 -16.89
C SER A 168 6.02 36.11 -17.11
N ILE A 169 4.85 36.73 -17.34
CA ILE A 169 3.58 36.05 -17.59
C ILE A 169 3.55 35.49 -19.02
N ILE A 170 4.09 36.26 -19.98
CA ILE A 170 4.16 35.91 -21.41
C ILE A 170 5.48 35.23 -21.82
N ALA A 171 6.32 34.82 -20.86
CA ALA A 171 7.58 34.15 -21.17
C ALA A 171 7.36 32.84 -21.95
N ASP A 172 8.21 32.59 -22.95
CA ASP A 172 8.12 31.39 -23.80
C ASP A 172 8.41 30.13 -22.97
N PRO A 173 7.44 29.21 -22.83
CA PRO A 173 7.64 27.96 -22.09
C PRO A 173 8.66 27.03 -22.76
N VAL A 174 8.89 27.13 -24.07
CA VAL A 174 9.91 26.34 -24.78
C VAL A 174 11.29 26.78 -24.32
N ALA A 175 11.62 28.06 -24.45
CA ALA A 175 12.87 28.62 -23.93
C ALA A 175 13.05 28.34 -22.43
N ALA A 176 12.00 28.49 -21.61
CA ALA A 176 12.06 28.17 -20.18
C ALA A 176 12.32 26.69 -19.91
N THR A 177 11.76 25.79 -20.73
CA THR A 177 12.00 24.35 -20.63
C THR A 177 13.40 23.99 -21.10
N GLU A 178 13.93 24.64 -22.13
CA GLU A 178 15.30 24.43 -22.63
C GLU A 178 16.35 24.90 -21.62
N ALA A 179 16.13 26.08 -21.01
CA ALA A 179 17.06 26.71 -20.07
C ALA A 179 17.28 25.92 -18.77
N VAL A 180 16.36 25.03 -18.38
CA VAL A 180 16.57 24.18 -17.21
C VAL A 180 17.47 23.00 -17.53
N GLU A 181 18.50 22.79 -16.71
CA GLU A 181 19.44 21.66 -16.83
C GLU A 181 18.71 20.32 -16.69
N SER A 182 17.95 20.14 -15.60
CA SER A 182 17.11 18.96 -15.39
C SER A 182 15.66 19.24 -15.73
N LYS A 183 15.11 18.47 -16.68
CA LYS A 183 13.67 18.53 -17.03
C LYS A 183 12.78 17.99 -15.90
N HIS A 184 13.35 17.19 -15.01
CA HIS A 184 12.71 16.76 -13.77
C HIS A 184 12.79 17.88 -12.72
N HIS A 185 11.73 18.04 -11.90
CA HIS A 185 11.73 19.04 -10.84
C HIS A 185 12.56 18.56 -9.64
N PRO A 186 13.60 19.31 -9.18
CA PRO A 186 14.52 18.83 -8.16
C PRO A 186 13.90 18.64 -6.78
N LYS A 187 12.79 19.34 -6.48
CA LYS A 187 12.04 19.20 -5.21
C LYS A 187 10.98 18.08 -5.21
N ILE A 188 10.87 17.32 -6.30
CA ILE A 188 9.95 16.18 -6.38
C ILE A 188 10.84 14.96 -6.57
N PRO A 189 11.21 14.20 -5.52
CA PRO A 189 12.08 13.03 -5.68
C PRO A 189 11.40 11.99 -6.57
N LEU A 190 12.14 11.14 -7.28
CA LEU A 190 11.53 9.98 -7.95
C LEU A 190 10.96 9.00 -6.91
N PRO A 191 9.99 8.14 -7.26
CA PRO A 191 9.45 7.17 -6.30
C PRO A 191 10.52 6.28 -5.66
N ARG A 192 11.58 5.92 -6.41
CA ARG A 192 12.73 5.16 -5.92
C ARG A 192 13.53 5.90 -4.84
N ASP A 193 13.55 7.22 -4.91
CA ASP A 193 14.39 8.10 -4.08
C ASP A 193 13.57 8.83 -3.02
N LEU A 194 12.36 8.34 -2.71
CA LEU A 194 11.43 9.00 -1.81
C LEU A 194 11.98 9.15 -0.38
N PHE A 195 12.83 8.21 0.05
CA PHE A 195 13.34 8.16 1.42
C PHE A 195 14.83 8.52 1.50
N PRO A 196 15.23 9.43 2.39
CA PRO A 196 16.63 9.70 2.66
C PRO A 196 17.36 8.47 3.23
N GLY A 197 18.53 8.14 2.70
CA GLY A 197 19.41 7.10 3.25
C GLY A 197 19.07 5.66 2.85
N ARG A 198 17.95 5.43 2.14
CA ARG A 198 17.62 4.12 1.58
C ARG A 198 16.79 4.23 0.29
N PRO A 199 16.95 3.32 -0.68
CA PRO A 199 16.06 3.26 -1.82
C PRO A 199 14.69 2.67 -1.43
N ASN A 200 13.61 3.23 -1.97
CA ASN A 200 12.24 2.70 -1.86
C ASN A 200 12.08 1.42 -2.70
N SER A 201 11.27 0.45 -2.24
CA SER A 201 10.90 -0.74 -3.00
C SER A 201 10.25 -0.40 -4.36
N LYS A 202 10.57 -1.19 -5.39
CA LYS A 202 9.94 -1.06 -6.72
C LYS A 202 8.55 -1.70 -6.72
N GLY A 203 7.58 -1.04 -7.34
CA GLY A 203 6.29 -1.65 -7.65
C GLY A 203 6.01 -1.72 -9.14
N LEU A 204 4.75 -2.00 -9.47
CA LEU A 204 4.27 -2.26 -10.83
C LEU A 204 2.92 -1.58 -11.02
N LEU A 205 2.70 -0.99 -12.19
CA LEU A 205 1.40 -0.45 -12.58
C LEU A 205 0.59 -1.53 -13.31
N PHE A 206 -0.29 -2.24 -12.60
CA PHE A 206 -1.12 -3.31 -13.19
C PHE A 206 -2.08 -2.81 -14.30
N SER A 207 -2.41 -1.52 -14.34
CA SER A 207 -3.22 -0.94 -15.40
C SER A 207 -2.45 -0.66 -16.71
N ASP A 208 -1.14 -0.94 -16.76
CA ASP A 208 -0.34 -0.87 -17.98
C ASP A 208 -0.08 -2.29 -18.51
N PRO A 209 -0.80 -2.73 -19.57
CA PRO A 209 -0.67 -4.09 -20.09
C PRO A 209 0.75 -4.45 -20.54
N ALA A 210 1.54 -3.47 -20.98
CA ALA A 210 2.92 -3.70 -21.42
C ALA A 210 3.84 -4.08 -20.25
N GLN A 211 3.49 -3.70 -19.02
CA GLN A 211 4.21 -4.07 -17.80
C GLN A 211 3.54 -5.24 -17.09
N ALA A 212 2.22 -5.22 -16.96
CA ALA A 212 1.44 -6.23 -16.24
C ALA A 212 1.49 -7.60 -16.92
N GLY A 213 1.36 -7.65 -18.26
CA GLY A 213 1.33 -8.91 -19.01
C GLY A 213 2.56 -9.80 -18.78
N PRO A 214 3.78 -9.28 -19.04
CA PRO A 214 5.02 -10.03 -18.80
C PRO A 214 5.18 -10.46 -17.33
N PHE A 215 4.92 -9.55 -16.39
CA PHE A 215 5.06 -9.87 -14.96
C PHE A 215 4.07 -10.94 -14.50
N CYS A 216 2.79 -10.86 -14.89
CA CYS A 216 1.81 -11.89 -14.56
C CYS A 216 2.20 -13.26 -15.16
N ALA A 217 2.75 -13.29 -16.38
CA ALA A 217 3.23 -14.53 -16.99
C ALA A 217 4.41 -15.14 -16.20
N GLU A 218 5.35 -14.32 -15.71
CA GLU A 218 6.44 -14.77 -14.84
C GLU A 218 5.91 -15.34 -13.50
N VAL A 219 4.93 -14.67 -12.90
CA VAL A 219 4.27 -15.12 -11.67
C VAL A 219 3.54 -16.46 -11.89
N GLU A 220 2.79 -16.60 -12.99
CA GLU A 220 2.12 -17.86 -13.35
C GLU A 220 3.12 -18.99 -13.59
N GLN A 221 4.22 -18.71 -14.29
CA GLN A 221 5.27 -19.70 -14.54
C GLN A 221 5.95 -20.15 -13.23
N ALA A 222 6.20 -19.22 -12.31
CA ALA A 222 6.74 -19.53 -10.99
C ALA A 222 5.75 -20.37 -10.16
N ALA A 223 4.46 -20.05 -10.20
CA ALA A 223 3.39 -20.76 -9.50
C ALA A 223 3.15 -22.18 -10.01
N ALA A 224 3.54 -22.49 -11.26
CA ALA A 224 3.30 -23.79 -11.87
C ALA A 224 4.18 -24.93 -11.31
N LYS A 225 5.24 -24.62 -10.57
CA LYS A 225 6.17 -25.60 -10.00
C LYS A 225 5.87 -25.79 -8.51
N PRO A 226 5.40 -26.97 -8.08
CA PRO A 226 5.23 -27.25 -6.66
C PRO A 226 6.57 -27.16 -5.92
N PHE A 227 6.58 -26.57 -4.73
CA PHE A 227 7.76 -26.54 -3.88
C PHE A 227 7.87 -27.81 -3.04
N THR A 228 9.09 -28.14 -2.59
CA THR A 228 9.32 -29.09 -1.51
C THR A 228 10.29 -28.43 -0.54
N VAL A 229 9.83 -28.19 0.69
CA VAL A 229 10.59 -27.47 1.72
C VAL A 229 10.65 -28.29 3.01
N GLY A 230 11.63 -27.99 3.84
CA GLY A 230 11.78 -28.59 5.17
C GLY A 230 12.73 -27.75 6.00
N PRO A 231 13.22 -28.26 7.13
CA PRO A 231 14.14 -27.52 7.99
C PRO A 231 15.41 -27.12 7.24
N ILE A 232 15.78 -25.83 7.29
CA ILE A 232 17.05 -25.32 6.73
C ILE A 232 17.98 -25.09 7.91
N LEU A 233 18.86 -26.06 8.14
CA LEU A 233 19.74 -26.15 9.30
C LEU A 233 21.20 -26.18 8.89
N LYS A 234 22.10 -25.86 9.82
CA LYS A 234 23.54 -26.10 9.65
C LYS A 234 23.78 -27.60 9.45
N GLY A 235 24.41 -27.98 8.33
CA GLY A 235 24.68 -29.38 7.95
C GLY A 235 23.63 -30.02 7.06
N GLY A 236 22.55 -29.31 6.73
CA GLY A 236 21.45 -29.80 5.90
C GLY A 236 20.47 -30.71 6.64
N ALA A 237 19.32 -30.95 6.04
CA ALA A 237 18.33 -31.92 6.51
C ALA A 237 17.93 -32.84 5.35
N SER A 238 17.88 -34.14 5.61
CA SER A 238 17.29 -35.08 4.66
C SER A 238 15.78 -34.93 4.67
N LEU A 239 15.18 -34.84 3.48
CA LEU A 239 13.73 -34.73 3.36
C LEU A 239 13.09 -36.12 3.36
N SER A 240 12.37 -36.44 4.43
CA SER A 240 11.59 -37.67 4.61
C SER A 240 10.32 -37.33 5.40
N ASP A 241 9.16 -37.77 4.91
CA ASP A 241 7.84 -37.51 5.54
C ASP A 241 7.34 -36.06 5.41
N ALA A 242 7.16 -35.60 4.16
CA ALA A 242 6.64 -34.27 3.86
C ALA A 242 5.12 -34.29 3.65
N ARG A 243 4.37 -33.43 4.35
CA ARG A 243 2.92 -33.24 4.16
C ARG A 243 2.64 -32.34 2.97
N ALA A 244 1.53 -32.59 2.27
CA ALA A 244 1.07 -31.76 1.17
C ALA A 244 0.56 -30.39 1.65
N VAL A 245 0.76 -29.36 0.82
CA VAL A 245 0.25 -28.00 0.97
C VAL A 245 -0.63 -27.68 -0.25
N PHE A 246 -1.83 -27.17 0.00
CA PHE A 246 -2.84 -26.92 -1.02
C PHE A 246 -3.18 -25.43 -1.12
N ASP A 247 -3.59 -25.00 -2.31
CA ASP A 247 -4.04 -23.63 -2.59
C ASP A 247 -5.37 -23.35 -1.85
N PRO A 248 -5.48 -22.29 -1.02
CA PRO A 248 -6.73 -21.96 -0.36
C PRO A 248 -7.85 -21.56 -1.33
N ALA A 249 -7.53 -21.12 -2.56
CA ALA A 249 -8.51 -20.77 -3.58
C ALA A 249 -9.01 -22.02 -4.34
N ASN A 250 -8.29 -23.13 -4.27
CA ASN A 250 -8.70 -24.40 -4.86
C ASN A 250 -8.09 -25.56 -4.07
N ARG A 251 -8.89 -26.18 -3.20
CA ARG A 251 -8.42 -27.20 -2.25
C ARG A 251 -7.90 -28.49 -2.89
N ALA A 252 -8.13 -28.69 -4.19
CA ALA A 252 -7.58 -29.82 -4.95
C ALA A 252 -6.23 -29.50 -5.61
N ARG A 253 -5.83 -28.22 -5.67
CA ARG A 253 -4.57 -27.79 -6.29
C ARG A 253 -3.43 -27.94 -5.28
N LEU A 254 -2.60 -28.95 -5.49
CA LEU A 254 -1.33 -29.13 -4.78
C LEU A 254 -0.34 -28.04 -5.20
N ILE A 255 0.21 -27.31 -4.23
CA ILE A 255 1.19 -26.24 -4.47
C ILE A 255 2.57 -26.57 -3.90
N GLY A 256 2.67 -27.58 -3.04
CA GLY A 256 3.96 -28.05 -2.55
C GLY A 256 3.87 -29.08 -1.44
N HIS A 257 5.01 -29.39 -0.86
CA HIS A 257 5.15 -30.25 0.31
C HIS A 257 6.06 -29.59 1.33
N VAL A 258 5.77 -29.82 2.61
CA VAL A 258 6.59 -29.35 3.73
C VAL A 258 6.89 -30.52 4.66
N GLN A 259 8.14 -30.69 5.05
CA GLN A 259 8.51 -31.49 6.21
C GLN A 259 8.65 -30.57 7.41
N ASP A 260 7.95 -30.90 8.50
CA ASP A 260 8.08 -30.19 9.76
C ASP A 260 9.39 -30.57 10.46
N ALA A 261 9.97 -29.64 11.21
CA ALA A 261 11.14 -29.90 12.04
C ALA A 261 10.81 -30.90 13.15
N SER A 262 11.76 -31.77 13.47
CA SER A 262 11.68 -32.62 14.65
C SER A 262 12.12 -31.88 15.93
N PRO A 263 11.76 -32.37 17.12
CA PRO A 263 12.28 -31.81 18.37
C PRO A 263 13.82 -31.84 18.47
N GLU A 264 14.45 -32.91 17.95
CA GLU A 264 15.91 -33.07 17.93
C GLU A 264 16.56 -32.06 16.98
N GLN A 265 15.96 -31.87 15.80
CA GLN A 265 16.39 -30.83 14.85
C GLN A 265 16.26 -29.43 15.43
N THR A 266 15.19 -29.18 16.18
CA THR A 266 14.97 -27.89 16.87
C THR A 266 16.01 -27.64 17.95
N ASP A 267 16.34 -28.65 18.76
CA ASP A 267 17.40 -28.55 19.77
C ASP A 267 18.78 -28.30 19.15
N ALA A 268 19.11 -29.06 18.09
CA ALA A 268 20.34 -28.87 17.33
C ALA A 268 20.44 -27.47 16.74
N ALA A 269 19.32 -26.93 16.25
CA ALA A 269 19.26 -25.56 15.72
C ALA A 269 19.53 -24.52 16.81
N ILE A 270 18.89 -24.64 17.97
CA ILE A 270 19.12 -23.76 19.12
C ILE A 270 20.60 -23.81 19.54
N ALA A 271 21.20 -25.00 19.62
CA ALA A 271 22.60 -25.18 19.97
C ALA A 271 23.55 -24.51 18.96
N ALA A 272 23.29 -24.68 17.66
CA ALA A 272 24.08 -24.06 16.59
C ALA A 272 23.96 -22.53 16.61
N ALA A 273 22.76 -21.99 16.78
CA ALA A 273 22.50 -20.56 16.86
C ALA A 273 23.18 -19.92 18.08
N ALA A 274 23.13 -20.59 19.24
CA ALA A 274 23.81 -20.12 20.45
C ALA A 274 25.33 -20.10 20.28
N LYS A 275 25.89 -21.11 19.60
CA LYS A 275 27.34 -21.18 19.31
C LYS A 275 27.80 -20.09 18.34
N ALA A 276 27.00 -19.76 17.33
CA ALA A 276 27.34 -18.76 16.30
C ALA A 276 27.16 -17.31 16.76
N HIS A 277 26.43 -17.08 17.85
CA HIS A 277 26.04 -15.72 18.27
C HIS A 277 27.20 -14.76 18.48
N ASN A 278 28.23 -15.14 19.24
CA ASN A 278 29.33 -14.23 19.56
C ASN A 278 30.11 -13.77 18.30
N GLU A 279 30.27 -14.67 17.32
CA GLU A 279 30.94 -14.33 16.05
C GLU A 279 30.06 -13.41 15.19
N TRP A 280 28.76 -13.69 15.12
CA TRP A 280 27.81 -12.87 14.37
C TRP A 280 27.63 -11.47 14.96
N ASP A 281 27.54 -11.38 16.29
CA ASP A 281 27.42 -10.09 16.99
C ASP A 281 28.70 -9.27 16.89
N GLY A 282 29.86 -9.94 16.91
CA GLY A 282 31.17 -9.33 16.72
C GLY A 282 31.40 -8.70 15.34
N LEU A 283 30.59 -9.04 14.33
CA LEU A 283 30.56 -8.29 13.06
C LEU A 283 30.09 -6.86 13.31
N ARG A 284 30.60 -5.88 12.57
CA ARG A 284 30.08 -4.51 12.69
C ARG A 284 28.71 -4.39 12.04
N GLY A 285 27.88 -3.46 12.54
CA GLY A 285 26.56 -3.19 11.97
C GLY A 285 26.57 -2.95 10.45
N ALA A 286 27.63 -2.34 9.92
CA ALA A 286 27.82 -2.14 8.48
C ALA A 286 27.90 -3.43 7.65
N GLU A 287 28.52 -4.49 8.17
CA GLU A 287 28.68 -5.78 7.48
C GLU A 287 27.34 -6.52 7.41
N ARG A 288 26.64 -6.57 8.55
CA ARG A 288 25.28 -7.13 8.63
C ARG A 288 24.31 -6.36 7.73
N ALA A 289 24.38 -5.03 7.74
CA ALA A 289 23.61 -4.17 6.83
C ALA A 289 23.92 -4.43 5.34
N GLY A 290 25.16 -4.78 5.01
CA GLY A 290 25.57 -5.18 3.67
C GLY A 290 24.83 -6.43 3.19
N MET A 291 24.71 -7.45 4.05
CA MET A 291 23.96 -8.68 3.77
C MET A 291 22.46 -8.39 3.58
N LEU A 292 21.85 -7.62 4.48
CA LEU A 292 20.43 -7.26 4.35
C LEU A 292 20.14 -6.41 3.10
N GLY A 293 21.06 -5.50 2.74
CA GLY A 293 20.97 -4.74 1.50
C GLY A 293 21.04 -5.61 0.24
N ARG A 294 21.89 -6.65 0.23
CA ARG A 294 21.93 -7.65 -0.86
C ARG A 294 20.66 -8.48 -0.91
N ALA A 295 20.14 -8.91 0.25
CA ALA A 295 18.87 -9.62 0.33
C ALA A 295 17.73 -8.79 -0.27
N ALA A 296 17.65 -7.49 0.03
CA ALA A 296 16.65 -6.60 -0.56
C ALA A 296 16.73 -6.52 -2.10
N THR A 297 17.94 -6.62 -2.66
CA THR A 297 18.14 -6.67 -4.12
C THR A 297 17.70 -8.03 -4.69
N LEU A 298 18.04 -9.14 -4.03
CA LEU A 298 17.60 -10.48 -4.43
C LEU A 298 16.07 -10.61 -4.37
N PHE A 299 15.42 -10.06 -3.35
CA PHE A 299 13.95 -10.04 -3.27
C PHE A 299 13.32 -9.23 -4.41
N GLU A 300 13.94 -8.13 -4.85
CA GLU A 300 13.48 -7.42 -6.05
C GLU A 300 13.68 -8.23 -7.34
N GLN A 301 14.75 -9.01 -7.44
CA GLN A 301 15.04 -9.86 -8.60
C GLN A 301 14.12 -11.08 -8.66
N GLU A 302 13.77 -11.64 -7.51
CA GLU A 302 12.93 -12.84 -7.34
C GLU A 302 11.46 -12.46 -7.06
N MET A 303 11.06 -11.23 -7.38
CA MET A 303 9.76 -10.67 -7.04
C MET A 303 8.60 -11.51 -7.59
N ALA A 304 8.71 -12.02 -8.82
CA ALA A 304 7.68 -12.88 -9.40
C ALA A 304 7.51 -14.20 -8.62
N ARG A 305 8.60 -14.83 -8.14
CA ARG A 305 8.54 -16.05 -7.32
C ARG A 305 7.95 -15.79 -5.94
N LEU A 306 8.32 -14.68 -5.30
CA LEU A 306 7.77 -14.27 -4.01
C LEU A 306 6.27 -13.91 -4.11
N VAL A 307 5.87 -13.23 -5.19
CA VAL A 307 4.45 -12.95 -5.46
C VAL A 307 3.68 -14.24 -5.74
N ALA A 308 4.23 -15.14 -6.55
CA ALA A 308 3.59 -16.42 -6.88
C ALA A 308 3.27 -17.26 -5.63
N VAL A 309 4.22 -17.38 -4.70
CA VAL A 309 3.97 -18.12 -3.46
C VAL A 309 2.97 -17.40 -2.55
N CYS A 310 2.99 -16.07 -2.46
CA CYS A 310 1.97 -15.33 -1.71
C CYS A 310 0.56 -15.50 -2.29
N VAL A 311 0.43 -15.53 -3.62
CA VAL A 311 -0.86 -15.72 -4.29
C VAL A 311 -1.38 -17.14 -4.07
N ARG A 312 -0.54 -18.15 -4.30
CA ARG A 312 -0.95 -19.56 -4.27
C ARG A 312 -1.00 -20.18 -2.89
N GLU A 313 -0.10 -19.80 -1.98
CA GLU A 313 -0.04 -20.37 -0.63
C GLU A 313 -0.91 -19.60 0.36
N ALA A 314 -0.97 -18.26 0.24
CA ALA A 314 -1.71 -17.41 1.18
C ALA A 314 -2.98 -16.79 0.60
N GLY A 315 -3.33 -17.08 -0.66
CA GLY A 315 -4.57 -16.61 -1.29
C GLY A 315 -4.61 -15.10 -1.58
N LYS A 316 -3.46 -14.41 -1.59
CA LYS A 316 -3.41 -12.95 -1.80
C LYS A 316 -3.66 -12.59 -3.26
N THR A 317 -4.45 -11.56 -3.52
CA THR A 317 -4.55 -10.97 -4.88
C THR A 317 -3.18 -10.47 -5.34
N LEU A 318 -2.95 -10.43 -6.66
CA LEU A 318 -1.69 -9.96 -7.25
C LEU A 318 -1.21 -8.60 -6.67
N PRO A 319 -2.06 -7.55 -6.54
CA PRO A 319 -1.63 -6.30 -5.93
C PRO A 319 -1.26 -6.43 -4.44
N ASN A 320 -1.99 -7.24 -3.67
CA ASN A 320 -1.71 -7.45 -2.25
C ASN A 320 -0.42 -8.27 -2.04
N ALA A 321 -0.17 -9.27 -2.88
CA ALA A 321 1.06 -10.06 -2.88
C ALA A 321 2.28 -9.18 -3.26
N LEU A 322 2.15 -8.34 -4.28
CA LEU A 322 3.20 -7.37 -4.62
C LEU A 322 3.50 -6.41 -3.47
N ALA A 323 2.46 -5.90 -2.79
CA ALA A 323 2.63 -5.04 -1.63
C ALA A 323 3.36 -5.73 -0.46
N ASP A 324 3.06 -7.01 -0.21
CA ASP A 324 3.73 -7.84 0.80
C ASP A 324 5.24 -7.98 0.52
N VAL A 325 5.60 -8.27 -0.74
CA VAL A 325 7.02 -8.37 -1.16
C VAL A 325 7.72 -7.02 -1.06
N ARG A 326 7.06 -5.93 -1.46
CA ARG A 326 7.58 -4.56 -1.31
C ARG A 326 7.86 -4.21 0.14
N GLU A 327 6.94 -4.54 1.04
CA GLU A 327 7.10 -4.30 2.47
C GLU A 327 8.27 -5.09 3.07
N ALA A 328 8.50 -6.35 2.65
CA ALA A 328 9.68 -7.12 3.02
C ALA A 328 10.99 -6.45 2.55
N ILE A 329 11.03 -5.99 1.30
CA ILE A 329 12.19 -5.25 0.75
C ILE A 329 12.45 -3.97 1.54
N ASP A 330 11.40 -3.24 1.92
CA ASP A 330 11.51 -2.03 2.71
C ASP A 330 12.00 -2.32 4.14
N PHE A 331 11.55 -3.40 4.80
CA PHE A 331 12.09 -3.85 6.09
C PHE A 331 13.58 -4.14 6.02
N LEU A 332 14.03 -4.91 5.01
CA LEU A 332 15.44 -5.24 4.82
C LEU A 332 16.30 -3.98 4.71
N ARG A 333 15.84 -3.00 3.92
CA ARG A 333 16.58 -1.75 3.72
C ARG A 333 16.53 -0.83 4.93
N TYR A 334 15.39 -0.74 5.59
CA TYR A 334 15.20 0.08 6.76
C TYR A 334 16.05 -0.44 7.94
N TYR A 335 16.01 -1.74 8.23
CA TYR A 335 16.85 -2.31 9.28
C TYR A 335 18.33 -2.34 8.91
N ALA A 336 18.70 -2.44 7.62
CA ALA A 336 20.07 -2.21 7.19
C ALA A 336 20.54 -0.77 7.47
N GLN A 337 19.69 0.23 7.23
CA GLN A 337 20.00 1.62 7.55
C GLN A 337 20.19 1.81 9.06
N LEU A 338 19.31 1.25 9.89
CA LEU A 338 19.44 1.30 11.35
C LEU A 338 20.67 0.54 11.86
N ALA A 339 21.00 -0.62 11.30
CA ALA A 339 22.23 -1.35 11.64
C ALA A 339 23.48 -0.50 11.38
N ARG A 340 23.52 0.24 10.26
CA ARG A 340 24.63 1.16 9.98
C ARG A 340 24.68 2.30 10.99
N ALA A 341 23.53 2.89 11.32
CA ALA A 341 23.46 4.04 12.21
C ALA A 341 23.79 3.71 13.67
N GLU A 342 23.28 2.59 14.19
CA GLU A 342 23.26 2.31 15.62
C GLU A 342 24.27 1.24 16.07
N PHE A 343 24.77 0.39 15.16
CA PHE A 343 25.62 -0.78 15.49
C PHE A 343 27.00 -0.76 14.82
N SER A 344 27.37 0.31 14.10
CA SER A 344 28.68 0.38 13.42
C SER A 344 29.81 0.80 14.35
N THR A 345 29.56 1.77 15.23
CA THR A 345 30.54 2.36 16.15
C THR A 345 29.86 2.77 17.45
N PRO A 346 30.53 2.66 18.61
CA PRO A 346 30.00 3.18 19.87
C PRO A 346 29.73 4.69 19.79
N HIS A 347 28.66 5.13 20.45
CA HIS A 347 28.31 6.53 20.63
C HIS A 347 29.17 7.15 21.73
N LEU A 348 29.93 8.19 21.41
CA LEU A 348 30.72 8.91 22.41
C LEU A 348 29.79 9.73 23.30
N MET A 349 29.85 9.46 24.59
CA MET A 349 29.03 10.14 25.60
C MET A 349 29.83 11.29 26.23
N PRO A 350 29.17 12.39 26.64
CA PRO A 350 29.84 13.46 27.37
C PRO A 350 30.45 12.93 28.67
N GLY A 351 31.66 13.39 29.00
CA GLY A 351 32.40 12.96 30.19
C GLY A 351 33.46 13.99 30.62
N PRO A 352 34.03 13.84 31.82
CA PRO A 352 35.10 14.70 32.30
C PRO A 352 36.39 14.55 31.47
N THR A 353 37.27 15.55 31.52
CA THR A 353 38.58 15.48 30.87
C THR A 353 39.39 14.30 31.42
N GLY A 354 39.99 13.51 30.53
CA GLY A 354 40.77 12.31 30.88
C GLY A 354 39.94 11.02 30.91
N GLU A 355 38.64 11.07 30.64
CA GLU A 355 37.74 9.92 30.59
C GLU A 355 37.11 9.75 29.20
N ARG A 356 36.92 8.50 28.75
CA ARG A 356 36.22 8.16 27.50
C ARG A 356 35.01 7.29 27.83
N ASN A 357 33.83 7.86 27.69
CA ASN A 357 32.56 7.17 27.90
C ASN A 357 31.93 6.80 26.57
N GLU A 358 31.60 5.52 26.40
CA GLU A 358 31.02 5.02 25.15
C GLU A 358 29.77 4.19 25.43
N LEU A 359 28.73 4.41 24.63
CA LEU A 359 27.54 3.58 24.60
C LEU A 359 27.54 2.76 23.32
N SER A 360 27.48 1.44 23.45
CA SER A 360 27.40 0.50 22.33
C SER A 360 26.22 -0.44 22.50
N LEU A 361 25.58 -0.79 21.38
CA LEU A 361 24.50 -1.77 21.32
C LEU A 361 25.03 -3.10 20.79
N HIS A 362 24.57 -4.19 21.38
CA HIS A 362 24.99 -5.56 21.07
C HIS A 362 23.76 -6.47 20.97
N GLY A 363 23.91 -7.56 20.23
CA GLY A 363 22.92 -8.63 20.16
C GLY A 363 22.65 -9.21 21.54
N ARG A 364 21.41 -9.63 21.78
CA ARG A 364 21.00 -10.24 23.04
C ARG A 364 21.32 -11.73 23.11
N GLY A 365 21.39 -12.40 21.96
CA GLY A 365 21.61 -13.84 21.89
C GLY A 365 20.86 -14.48 20.73
N VAL A 366 20.25 -15.64 21.01
CA VAL A 366 19.36 -16.33 20.06
C VAL A 366 17.96 -15.70 20.14
N PHE A 367 17.39 -15.36 18.99
CA PHE A 367 16.03 -14.85 18.84
C PHE A 367 15.14 -15.86 18.12
N ALA A 368 13.98 -16.15 18.71
CA ALA A 368 12.91 -16.90 18.07
C ALA A 368 11.98 -15.94 17.32
N CYS A 369 11.94 -16.01 15.99
CA CYS A 369 11.02 -15.23 15.16
C CYS A 369 9.85 -16.13 14.75
N ILE A 370 8.67 -15.89 15.31
CA ILE A 370 7.44 -16.65 15.07
C ILE A 370 6.44 -15.74 14.35
N SER A 371 6.22 -16.02 13.07
CA SER A 371 5.48 -15.13 12.16
C SER A 371 4.09 -15.67 11.79
N PRO A 372 3.15 -14.79 11.37
CA PRO A 372 1.81 -15.17 10.98
C PRO A 372 1.74 -15.54 9.49
N TRP A 373 0.60 -16.12 9.08
CA TRP A 373 0.34 -16.52 7.69
C TRP A 373 -0.16 -15.37 6.81
N ASN A 374 -0.68 -14.28 7.39
CA ASN A 374 -1.38 -13.25 6.65
C ASN A 374 -0.45 -12.21 5.99
N PHE A 375 0.81 -12.16 6.39
CA PHE A 375 1.91 -11.48 5.69
C PHE A 375 3.13 -12.40 5.72
N PRO A 376 3.10 -13.48 4.92
CA PRO A 376 4.06 -14.57 5.05
C PRO A 376 5.46 -14.20 4.56
N VAL A 377 5.60 -13.08 3.83
CA VAL A 377 6.87 -12.55 3.36
C VAL A 377 7.28 -11.31 4.15
N ALA A 378 6.43 -10.29 4.29
CA ALA A 378 6.76 -9.02 4.97
C ALA A 378 7.06 -9.19 6.45
N ILE A 379 6.11 -9.69 7.25
CA ILE A 379 6.28 -9.79 8.71
C ILE A 379 7.35 -10.83 9.05
N PHE A 380 7.37 -11.97 8.33
CA PHE A 380 8.44 -12.97 8.46
C PHE A 380 9.82 -12.31 8.28
N THR A 381 10.00 -11.63 7.15
CA THR A 381 11.28 -10.98 6.83
C THR A 381 11.59 -9.85 7.79
N GLY A 382 10.60 -9.05 8.20
CA GLY A 382 10.78 -7.93 9.11
C GLY A 382 11.30 -8.35 10.49
N GLN A 383 10.70 -9.38 11.08
CA GLN A 383 11.15 -9.94 12.36
C GLN A 383 12.58 -10.49 12.26
N VAL A 384 12.83 -11.32 11.23
CA VAL A 384 14.14 -11.95 10.99
C VAL A 384 15.22 -10.90 10.73
N ALA A 385 14.96 -9.94 9.85
CA ALA A 385 15.91 -8.89 9.47
C ALA A 385 16.26 -7.97 10.64
N ALA A 386 15.28 -7.60 11.48
CA ALA A 386 15.54 -6.78 12.67
C ALA A 386 16.45 -7.50 13.67
N ALA A 387 16.17 -8.77 13.96
CA ALA A 387 16.97 -9.58 14.87
C ALA A 387 18.42 -9.76 14.35
N LEU A 388 18.57 -10.09 13.06
CA LEU A 388 19.87 -10.20 12.40
C LEU A 388 20.63 -8.86 12.41
N ALA A 389 19.97 -7.76 12.04
CA ALA A 389 20.55 -6.41 12.04
C ALA A 389 21.17 -6.04 13.40
N ALA A 390 20.44 -6.38 14.48
CA ALA A 390 20.83 -6.10 15.85
C ALA A 390 21.89 -7.06 16.43
N GLY A 391 22.44 -8.00 15.64
CA GLY A 391 23.51 -8.91 16.08
C GLY A 391 23.02 -10.22 16.71
N ASN A 392 21.74 -10.54 16.61
CA ASN A 392 21.19 -11.81 17.12
C ASN A 392 21.27 -12.90 16.05
N THR A 393 21.46 -14.15 16.49
CA THR A 393 21.14 -15.32 15.65
C THR A 393 19.65 -15.60 15.72
N VAL A 394 19.10 -16.22 14.68
CA VAL A 394 17.66 -16.31 14.47
C VAL A 394 17.24 -17.75 14.21
N LEU A 395 16.20 -18.15 14.93
CA LEU A 395 15.39 -19.33 14.67
C LEU A 395 14.06 -18.86 14.10
N ALA A 396 13.85 -19.08 12.80
CA ALA A 396 12.68 -18.61 12.08
C ALA A 396 11.62 -19.71 11.97
N LYS A 397 10.47 -19.50 12.60
CA LYS A 397 9.32 -20.41 12.60
C LYS A 397 8.14 -19.74 11.88
N PRO A 398 7.83 -20.10 10.63
CA PRO A 398 6.68 -19.55 9.92
C PRO A 398 5.36 -20.11 10.45
N ALA A 399 4.25 -19.51 10.02
CA ALA A 399 2.94 -20.12 10.21
C ALA A 399 2.81 -21.41 9.38
N GLU A 400 2.04 -22.37 9.90
CA GLU A 400 1.88 -23.72 9.33
C GLU A 400 1.24 -23.72 7.94
N GLN A 401 0.45 -22.68 7.66
CA GLN A 401 -0.23 -22.44 6.39
C GLN A 401 0.71 -21.89 5.30
N THR A 402 1.84 -21.28 5.66
CA THR A 402 2.72 -20.55 4.71
C THR A 402 4.22 -20.90 4.79
N PRO A 403 4.59 -22.20 4.85
CA PRO A 403 5.99 -22.60 4.97
C PRO A 403 6.82 -22.32 3.71
N GLY A 404 6.24 -22.39 2.51
CA GLY A 404 6.94 -22.17 1.25
C GLY A 404 7.45 -20.75 1.12
N ALA A 405 6.62 -19.76 1.46
CA ALA A 405 7.00 -18.35 1.49
C ALA A 405 8.16 -18.08 2.47
N GLY A 406 8.09 -18.62 3.69
CA GLY A 406 9.15 -18.49 4.69
C GLY A 406 10.47 -19.13 4.25
N ALA A 407 10.39 -20.34 3.66
CA ALA A 407 11.56 -21.05 3.16
C ALA A 407 12.27 -20.28 2.03
N LEU A 408 11.50 -19.72 1.08
CA LEU A 408 12.03 -18.89 0.00
C LEU A 408 12.72 -17.63 0.54
N CYS A 409 12.15 -16.97 1.56
CA CYS A 409 12.80 -15.83 2.19
C CYS A 409 14.16 -16.20 2.82
N VAL A 410 14.24 -17.35 3.51
CA VAL A 410 15.48 -17.84 4.12
C VAL A 410 16.51 -18.25 3.07
N GLU A 411 16.10 -18.91 1.99
CA GLU A 411 16.95 -19.23 0.84
C GLU A 411 17.65 -17.96 0.31
N LEU A 412 16.88 -16.89 0.08
CA LEU A 412 17.39 -15.62 -0.43
C LEU A 412 18.29 -14.89 0.58
N LEU A 413 17.99 -14.98 1.88
CA LEU A 413 18.85 -14.42 2.94
C LEU A 413 20.21 -15.15 3.00
N HIS A 414 20.23 -16.48 2.82
CA HIS A 414 21.47 -17.23 2.71
C HIS A 414 22.25 -16.89 1.45
N GLN A 415 21.58 -16.77 0.29
CA GLN A 415 22.22 -16.30 -0.94
C GLN A 415 22.80 -14.88 -0.80
N ALA A 416 22.20 -14.03 0.04
CA ALA A 416 22.72 -12.71 0.36
C ALA A 416 23.96 -12.74 1.28
N GLY A 417 24.30 -13.89 1.84
CA GLY A 417 25.47 -14.13 2.68
C GLY A 417 25.20 -14.24 4.18
N VAL A 418 23.93 -14.36 4.61
CA VAL A 418 23.62 -14.68 6.02
C VAL A 418 24.02 -16.15 6.28
N PRO A 419 24.90 -16.44 7.25
CA PRO A 419 25.35 -17.82 7.51
C PRO A 419 24.21 -18.77 7.95
N ALA A 420 24.32 -20.05 7.58
CA ALA A 420 23.32 -21.08 7.89
C ALA A 420 23.20 -21.43 9.38
N ASP A 421 24.20 -21.11 10.19
CA ASP A 421 24.16 -21.26 11.64
C ASP A 421 23.71 -19.99 12.37
N VAL A 422 23.65 -18.87 11.66
CA VAL A 422 23.12 -17.60 12.14
C VAL A 422 21.62 -17.51 11.92
N LEU A 423 21.11 -18.01 10.80
CA LEU A 423 19.68 -18.06 10.48
C LEU A 423 19.29 -19.50 10.19
N GLN A 424 18.33 -20.05 10.94
CA GLN A 424 17.83 -21.41 10.73
C GLN A 424 16.32 -21.42 10.61
N PHE A 425 15.81 -22.23 9.68
CA PHE A 425 14.38 -22.34 9.37
C PHE A 425 13.78 -23.60 9.98
N LEU A 426 12.74 -23.43 10.79
CA LEU A 426 12.09 -24.49 11.56
C LEU A 426 10.59 -24.49 11.25
N PRO A 427 10.14 -25.05 10.11
CA PRO A 427 8.73 -25.21 9.82
C PRO A 427 8.12 -26.22 10.80
N GLY A 428 6.84 -26.09 11.12
CA GLY A 428 6.14 -27.02 12.01
C GLY A 428 5.07 -26.36 12.84
N ASP A 429 4.47 -27.12 13.75
CA ASP A 429 3.35 -26.63 14.55
C ASP A 429 3.77 -25.75 15.73
N GLY A 430 2.92 -24.79 16.09
CA GLY A 430 3.18 -23.87 17.21
C GLY A 430 3.26 -24.56 18.57
N ALA A 431 2.46 -25.61 18.78
CA ALA A 431 2.33 -26.31 20.05
C ALA A 431 3.57 -27.13 20.42
N ARG A 432 4.32 -27.59 19.41
CA ARG A 432 5.54 -28.39 19.57
C ARG A 432 6.79 -27.55 19.31
N ILE A 433 6.99 -27.06 18.09
CA ILE A 433 8.24 -26.39 17.68
C ILE A 433 8.34 -25.01 18.30
N GLY A 434 7.28 -24.21 18.21
CA GLY A 434 7.22 -22.90 18.86
C GLY A 434 7.38 -22.99 20.38
N ALA A 435 6.65 -23.92 21.01
CA ALA A 435 6.72 -24.11 22.46
C ALA A 435 8.11 -24.56 22.95
N GLN A 436 8.81 -25.43 22.20
CA GLN A 436 10.17 -25.85 22.53
C GLN A 436 11.12 -24.65 22.56
N MET A 437 11.12 -23.83 21.49
CA MET A 437 11.94 -22.61 21.42
C MET A 437 11.62 -21.64 22.57
N VAL A 438 10.32 -21.48 22.89
CA VAL A 438 9.82 -20.60 23.95
C VAL A 438 10.08 -21.15 25.36
N ARG A 439 10.49 -22.41 25.54
CA ARG A 439 10.89 -22.94 26.87
C ARG A 439 12.40 -23.00 27.07
N ASP A 440 13.18 -23.02 26.00
CA ASP A 440 14.64 -23.18 26.08
C ASP A 440 15.35 -21.94 26.63
N SER A 441 16.23 -22.10 27.63
CA SER A 441 16.94 -20.99 28.30
C SER A 441 18.03 -20.32 27.46
N ARG A 442 18.50 -20.95 26.37
CA ARG A 442 19.39 -20.31 25.36
C ARG A 442 18.63 -19.27 24.51
N VAL A 443 17.30 -19.44 24.49
CA VAL A 443 16.22 -18.50 24.17
C VAL A 443 16.34 -17.05 24.67
N SER A 444 17.10 -16.14 24.07
CA SER A 444 17.30 -14.79 24.64
C SER A 444 16.16 -13.80 24.35
N GLY A 445 15.37 -14.06 23.30
CA GLY A 445 14.16 -13.30 23.03
C GLY A 445 13.25 -13.94 22.00
N VAL A 446 12.00 -13.47 21.95
CA VAL A 446 10.96 -13.93 21.03
C VAL A 446 10.34 -12.71 20.36
N ALA A 447 10.36 -12.70 19.02
CA ALA A 447 9.53 -11.82 18.20
C ALA A 447 8.34 -12.65 17.71
N PHE A 448 7.15 -12.34 18.20
CA PHE A 448 5.91 -13.02 17.87
C PHE A 448 4.94 -12.05 17.22
N THR A 449 4.29 -12.50 16.14
CA THR A 449 3.12 -11.82 15.61
C THR A 449 2.01 -12.83 15.35
N GLY A 450 0.84 -12.62 15.93
CA GLY A 450 -0.27 -13.55 15.87
C GLY A 450 -1.39 -13.22 16.85
N SER A 451 -2.12 -14.24 17.33
CA SER A 451 -3.27 -14.00 18.22
C SER A 451 -2.84 -13.54 19.63
N THR A 452 -3.69 -12.71 20.26
CA THR A 452 -3.48 -12.25 21.64
C THR A 452 -3.39 -13.41 22.63
N GLU A 453 -4.17 -14.48 22.42
CA GLU A 453 -4.15 -15.63 23.31
C GLU A 453 -2.83 -16.41 23.22
N THR A 454 -2.29 -16.62 22.02
CA THR A 454 -0.97 -17.25 21.86
C THR A 454 0.14 -16.39 22.45
N ALA A 455 0.09 -15.06 22.26
CA ALA A 455 1.06 -14.14 22.89
C ALA A 455 1.06 -14.24 24.43
N LYS A 456 -0.13 -14.33 25.06
CA LYS A 456 -0.25 -14.53 26.51
C LYS A 456 0.36 -15.86 26.96
N LEU A 457 0.18 -16.93 26.18
CA LEU A 457 0.78 -18.23 26.47
C LEU A 457 2.31 -18.17 26.38
N ILE A 458 2.85 -17.53 25.34
CA ILE A 458 4.29 -17.30 25.18
C ILE A 458 4.83 -16.50 26.37
N ASN A 459 4.19 -15.39 26.73
CA ASN A 459 4.62 -14.55 27.85
C ASN A 459 4.68 -15.33 29.18
N ARG A 460 3.64 -16.12 29.49
CA ARG A 460 3.63 -16.96 30.70
C ARG A 460 4.73 -18.00 30.69
N ALA A 461 4.99 -18.62 29.53
CA ALA A 461 6.06 -19.62 29.40
C ALA A 461 7.46 -19.00 29.56
N LEU A 462 7.69 -17.79 29.03
CA LEU A 462 8.94 -17.05 29.23
C LEU A 462 9.13 -16.63 30.68
N ALA A 463 8.07 -16.13 31.33
CA ALA A 463 8.11 -15.68 32.73
C ALA A 463 8.30 -16.83 33.73
N ALA A 464 7.98 -18.07 33.35
CA ALA A 464 8.17 -19.25 34.19
C ALA A 464 9.61 -19.80 34.18
N ARG A 465 10.51 -19.25 33.36
CA ARG A 465 11.91 -19.69 33.28
C ARG A 465 12.73 -19.11 34.43
N ASP A 466 13.71 -19.89 34.89
CA ASP A 466 14.76 -19.39 35.77
C ASP A 466 15.86 -18.65 34.96
N GLY A 467 16.46 -17.61 35.55
CA GLY A 467 17.59 -16.89 34.95
C GLY A 467 17.23 -15.50 34.39
N ALA A 468 17.93 -15.08 33.34
CA ALA A 468 17.72 -13.78 32.71
C ALA A 468 16.32 -13.70 32.09
N ILE A 469 15.62 -12.58 32.30
CA ILE A 469 14.29 -12.33 31.75
C ILE A 469 14.41 -12.17 30.22
N PRO A 470 13.85 -13.09 29.41
CA PRO A 470 13.92 -12.97 27.95
C PRO A 470 13.06 -11.80 27.46
N VAL A 471 13.44 -11.24 26.30
CA VAL A 471 12.63 -10.20 25.65
C VAL A 471 11.46 -10.83 24.91
N LEU A 472 10.26 -10.27 25.04
CA LEU A 472 9.11 -10.58 24.19
C LEU A 472 8.68 -9.33 23.43
N ILE A 473 8.70 -9.42 22.11
CA ILE A 473 8.03 -8.47 21.21
C ILE A 473 6.81 -9.21 20.67
N ALA A 474 5.61 -8.76 21.04
CA ALA A 474 4.37 -9.42 20.67
C ALA A 474 3.41 -8.44 20.00
N GLU A 475 3.34 -8.51 18.68
CA GLU A 475 2.34 -7.78 17.89
C GLU A 475 1.09 -8.66 17.75
N THR A 476 -0.07 -8.16 18.19
CA THR A 476 -1.30 -8.94 18.21
C THR A 476 -2.44 -8.28 17.42
N GLY A 477 -3.59 -8.95 17.37
CA GLY A 477 -4.79 -8.48 16.70
C GLY A 477 -5.39 -7.17 17.24
N GLY A 478 -6.42 -6.68 16.55
CA GLY A 478 -7.09 -5.42 16.88
C GLY A 478 -8.59 -5.43 16.56
N LEU A 479 -9.39 -4.78 17.40
CA LEU A 479 -10.78 -4.45 17.08
C LEU A 479 -10.85 -3.02 16.50
N ASN A 480 -10.23 -2.85 15.33
CA ASN A 480 -9.98 -1.52 14.77
C ASN A 480 -11.26 -0.82 14.34
N ALA A 481 -11.34 0.46 14.65
CA ALA A 481 -12.49 1.30 14.34
C ALA A 481 -12.15 2.37 13.30
N MET A 482 -13.18 2.87 12.62
CA MET A 482 -13.13 4.11 11.83
C MET A 482 -14.28 5.00 12.29
N ILE A 483 -14.02 6.29 12.52
CA ILE A 483 -15.03 7.28 12.90
C ILE A 483 -15.26 8.22 11.72
N ALA A 484 -16.51 8.40 11.32
CA ALA A 484 -16.90 9.35 10.30
C ALA A 484 -17.96 10.33 10.83
N ASP A 485 -17.64 11.62 10.81
CA ASP A 485 -18.61 12.68 11.12
C ASP A 485 -19.36 13.14 9.87
N SER A 486 -20.37 14.00 10.05
CA SER A 486 -21.21 14.48 8.95
C SER A 486 -20.50 15.34 7.91
N THR A 487 -19.24 15.74 8.16
CA THR A 487 -18.43 16.52 7.20
C THR A 487 -17.59 15.65 6.27
N ALA A 488 -17.51 14.35 6.55
CA ALA A 488 -16.85 13.38 5.68
C ALA A 488 -17.45 13.42 4.27
N LEU A 489 -16.59 13.26 3.25
CA LEU A 489 -17.07 13.05 1.88
C LEU A 489 -17.51 11.58 1.74
N PRO A 490 -18.81 11.29 1.52
CA PRO A 490 -19.31 9.92 1.57
C PRO A 490 -18.61 8.96 0.60
N GLU A 491 -18.31 9.39 -0.63
CA GLU A 491 -17.67 8.55 -1.65
C GLU A 491 -16.25 8.15 -1.24
N GLN A 492 -15.52 9.07 -0.60
CA GLN A 492 -14.18 8.81 -0.09
C GLN A 492 -14.23 7.88 1.13
N LEU A 493 -15.14 8.15 2.07
CA LEU A 493 -15.37 7.33 3.25
C LEU A 493 -15.72 5.89 2.85
N VAL A 494 -16.70 5.71 1.96
CA VAL A 494 -17.17 4.38 1.52
C VAL A 494 -16.04 3.60 0.86
N ARG A 495 -15.31 4.21 -0.09
CA ARG A 495 -14.15 3.58 -0.71
C ARG A 495 -13.14 3.11 0.33
N ASP A 496 -12.78 4.00 1.24
CA ASP A 496 -11.73 3.72 2.22
C ASP A 496 -12.18 2.71 3.29
N ALA A 497 -13.47 2.71 3.67
CA ALA A 497 -14.06 1.73 4.57
C ALA A 497 -14.16 0.34 3.94
N VAL A 498 -14.65 0.24 2.70
CA VAL A 498 -14.75 -1.02 1.93
C VAL A 498 -13.36 -1.61 1.72
N THR A 499 -12.38 -0.81 1.26
CA THR A 499 -10.99 -1.26 1.14
C THR A 499 -10.43 -1.71 2.49
N SER A 500 -10.62 -0.92 3.56
CA SER A 500 -10.05 -1.26 4.87
C SER A 500 -10.68 -2.51 5.49
N ALA A 501 -11.95 -2.79 5.24
CA ALA A 501 -12.68 -3.91 5.84
C ALA A 501 -12.47 -5.22 5.07
N PHE A 502 -12.40 -5.15 3.73
CA PHE A 502 -12.53 -6.35 2.89
C PHE A 502 -11.27 -6.71 2.10
N ASP A 503 -10.33 -5.78 1.86
CA ASP A 503 -9.05 -6.11 1.19
C ASP A 503 -8.35 -7.29 1.89
N SER A 504 -7.74 -8.19 1.11
CA SER A 504 -7.20 -9.47 1.60
C SER A 504 -8.21 -10.32 2.37
N ALA A 505 -9.50 -10.28 1.99
CA ALA A 505 -10.61 -10.89 2.72
C ALA A 505 -10.68 -10.47 4.20
N GLY A 506 -10.31 -9.22 4.50
CA GLY A 506 -10.27 -8.71 5.88
C GLY A 506 -9.22 -9.40 6.78
N GLN A 507 -8.29 -10.17 6.22
CA GLN A 507 -7.26 -10.92 6.93
C GLN A 507 -6.02 -10.05 7.22
N ARG A 508 -6.22 -8.79 7.59
CA ARG A 508 -5.16 -7.89 8.05
C ARG A 508 -5.40 -7.56 9.51
N CYS A 509 -4.34 -7.54 10.32
CA CYS A 509 -4.44 -7.06 11.71
C CYS A 509 -4.98 -5.62 11.77
N SER A 510 -4.69 -4.80 10.76
CA SER A 510 -5.14 -3.41 10.61
C SER A 510 -6.54 -3.25 9.97
N ALA A 511 -7.20 -4.34 9.58
CA ALA A 511 -8.48 -4.26 8.86
C ALA A 511 -9.56 -3.57 9.71
N LEU A 512 -10.44 -2.82 9.04
CA LEU A 512 -11.58 -2.17 9.67
C LEU A 512 -12.59 -3.21 10.16
N ARG A 513 -12.84 -3.21 11.48
CA ARG A 513 -13.82 -4.08 12.12
C ARG A 513 -15.12 -3.34 12.41
N VAL A 514 -15.03 -2.08 12.80
CA VAL A 514 -16.19 -1.27 13.22
C VAL A 514 -16.16 0.14 12.61
N LEU A 515 -17.14 0.47 11.77
CA LEU A 515 -17.37 1.83 11.30
C LEU A 515 -18.37 2.52 12.24
N PHE A 516 -17.93 3.57 12.92
CA PHE A 516 -18.79 4.53 13.58
C PHE A 516 -19.16 5.64 12.60
N VAL A 517 -20.44 5.80 12.32
CA VAL A 517 -20.95 6.82 11.39
C VAL A 517 -21.96 7.72 12.09
N GLN A 518 -21.82 9.04 11.93
CA GLN A 518 -22.75 10.00 12.50
C GLN A 518 -24.14 9.83 11.87
N GLU A 519 -25.20 9.89 12.68
CA GLU A 519 -26.59 9.60 12.27
C GLU A 519 -27.02 10.38 11.02
N ASP A 520 -26.64 11.66 10.93
CA ASP A 520 -27.01 12.58 9.84
C ASP A 520 -26.62 12.09 8.44
N ILE A 521 -25.54 11.30 8.33
CA ILE A 521 -25.04 10.76 7.05
C ILE A 521 -25.15 9.24 6.95
N ALA A 522 -25.57 8.56 8.03
CA ALA A 522 -25.53 7.10 8.14
C ALA A 522 -26.32 6.41 7.03
N ALA A 523 -27.54 6.87 6.74
CA ALA A 523 -28.36 6.26 5.69
C ALA A 523 -27.69 6.32 4.32
N LYS A 524 -27.19 7.50 3.92
CA LYS A 524 -26.51 7.71 2.63
C LYS A 524 -25.22 6.88 2.52
N VAL A 525 -24.44 6.82 3.59
CA VAL A 525 -23.19 6.03 3.66
C VAL A 525 -23.48 4.53 3.60
N ILE A 526 -24.46 4.03 4.35
CA ILE A 526 -24.84 2.62 4.36
C ILE A 526 -25.28 2.18 2.96
N THR A 527 -26.17 2.93 2.30
CA THR A 527 -26.59 2.62 0.93
C THR A 527 -25.42 2.57 -0.06
N MET A 528 -24.45 3.48 0.07
CA MET A 528 -23.24 3.43 -0.77
C MET A 528 -22.32 2.26 -0.44
N ILE A 529 -22.21 1.86 0.84
CA ILE A 529 -21.47 0.65 1.24
C ILE A 529 -22.12 -0.58 0.62
N GLU A 530 -23.45 -0.71 0.68
CA GLU A 530 -24.20 -1.81 0.08
C GLU A 530 -23.94 -1.89 -1.44
N GLY A 531 -24.02 -0.75 -2.14
CA GLY A 531 -23.72 -0.68 -3.57
C GLY A 531 -22.27 -1.02 -3.90
N ALA A 532 -21.30 -0.48 -3.15
CA ALA A 532 -19.88 -0.77 -3.34
C ALA A 532 -19.55 -2.25 -3.06
N MET A 533 -20.22 -2.88 -2.09
CA MET A 533 -20.07 -4.31 -1.80
C MET A 533 -20.63 -5.21 -2.91
N ALA A 534 -21.66 -4.77 -3.62
CA ALA A 534 -22.23 -5.51 -4.74
C ALA A 534 -21.30 -5.58 -5.96
N GLU A 535 -20.38 -4.61 -6.10
CA GLU A 535 -19.41 -4.56 -7.19
C GLU A 535 -18.14 -5.39 -6.92
N LEU A 536 -17.95 -5.91 -5.69
CA LEU A 536 -16.77 -6.70 -5.32
C LEU A 536 -16.77 -8.07 -6.01
N LYS A 537 -15.66 -8.39 -6.68
CA LYS A 537 -15.45 -9.69 -7.32
C LYS A 537 -14.62 -10.63 -6.45
N LEU A 538 -15.21 -11.78 -6.13
CA LEU A 538 -14.55 -12.88 -5.46
C LEU A 538 -14.11 -13.94 -6.48
N GLY A 539 -12.89 -14.48 -6.35
CA GLY A 539 -12.39 -15.49 -7.29
C GLY A 539 -10.93 -15.89 -7.11
N ASP A 540 -10.36 -16.57 -8.12
CA ASP A 540 -8.95 -16.96 -8.14
C ASP A 540 -8.06 -15.70 -8.02
N PRO A 541 -7.20 -15.61 -6.98
CA PRO A 541 -6.41 -14.42 -6.71
C PRO A 541 -5.32 -14.13 -7.77
N MET A 542 -5.07 -15.05 -8.69
CA MET A 542 -4.17 -14.84 -9.84
C MET A 542 -4.83 -13.98 -10.93
N ARG A 543 -6.15 -13.80 -10.91
CA ARG A 543 -6.84 -12.94 -11.89
C ARG A 543 -6.80 -11.48 -11.44
N LEU A 544 -6.47 -10.58 -12.38
CA LEU A 544 -6.43 -9.14 -12.11
C LEU A 544 -7.80 -8.51 -11.82
N ASP A 545 -8.88 -9.19 -12.20
CA ASP A 545 -10.26 -8.73 -11.93
C ASP A 545 -10.85 -9.32 -10.63
N THR A 546 -10.04 -10.03 -9.83
CA THR A 546 -10.42 -10.48 -8.48
C THR A 546 -10.07 -9.40 -7.46
N ASP A 547 -11.06 -8.91 -6.73
CA ASP A 547 -10.87 -7.95 -5.63
C ASP A 547 -10.55 -8.67 -4.32
N ILE A 548 -11.26 -9.77 -4.04
CA ILE A 548 -11.18 -10.51 -2.77
C ILE A 548 -10.87 -11.99 -3.02
N GLY A 549 -9.76 -12.47 -2.46
CA GLY A 549 -9.34 -13.87 -2.49
C GLY A 549 -10.01 -14.74 -1.41
N PRO A 550 -9.56 -16.00 -1.25
CA PRO A 550 -10.08 -16.90 -0.22
C PRO A 550 -9.59 -16.53 1.19
N LEU A 551 -10.21 -17.11 2.20
CA LEU A 551 -9.63 -17.25 3.54
C LEU A 551 -8.48 -18.26 3.52
N ILE A 552 -7.62 -18.22 4.52
CA ILE A 552 -6.43 -19.08 4.58
C ILE A 552 -6.76 -20.58 4.71
N ASP A 553 -7.76 -20.96 5.49
CA ASP A 553 -8.09 -22.36 5.76
C ASP A 553 -9.54 -22.57 6.22
N GLY A 554 -9.89 -23.83 6.44
CA GLY A 554 -11.23 -24.25 6.87
C GLY A 554 -11.57 -23.87 8.30
N GLU A 555 -10.58 -23.72 9.19
CA GLU A 555 -10.83 -23.28 10.57
C GLU A 555 -11.24 -21.81 10.61
N ALA A 556 -10.54 -20.95 9.86
CA ALA A 556 -10.91 -19.56 9.67
C ALA A 556 -12.32 -19.43 9.06
N HIS A 557 -12.62 -20.24 8.04
CA HIS A 557 -13.94 -20.27 7.42
C HIS A 557 -15.05 -20.66 8.40
N ALA A 558 -14.84 -21.71 9.21
CA ALA A 558 -15.81 -22.16 10.20
C ALA A 558 -16.04 -21.10 11.29
N ALA A 559 -14.98 -20.49 11.81
CA ALA A 559 -15.07 -19.43 12.82
C ALA A 559 -15.85 -18.21 12.31
N LEU A 560 -15.59 -17.79 11.07
CA LEU A 560 -16.30 -16.66 10.45
C LEU A 560 -17.77 -16.96 10.17
N SER A 561 -18.06 -18.19 9.73
CA SER A 561 -19.44 -18.66 9.51
C SER A 561 -20.24 -18.62 10.82
N ALA A 562 -19.68 -19.15 11.91
CA ALA A 562 -20.30 -19.10 13.23
C ALA A 562 -20.53 -17.66 13.74
N HIS A 563 -19.58 -16.75 13.50
CA HIS A 563 -19.75 -15.34 13.86
C HIS A 563 -20.86 -14.66 13.04
N ALA A 564 -20.93 -14.91 11.73
CA ALA A 564 -21.98 -14.33 10.88
C ALA A 564 -23.38 -14.85 11.22
N GLU A 565 -23.52 -16.15 11.53
CA GLU A 565 -24.76 -16.74 12.03
C GLU A 565 -25.20 -16.11 13.37
N ARG A 566 -24.25 -15.81 14.26
CA ARG A 566 -24.51 -15.06 15.48
C ARG A 566 -24.96 -13.63 15.18
N MET A 567 -24.27 -12.90 14.31
CA MET A 567 -24.62 -11.52 13.94
C MET A 567 -25.96 -11.40 13.23
N THR A 568 -26.41 -12.43 12.52
CA THR A 568 -27.75 -12.48 11.92
C THR A 568 -28.87 -12.48 12.99
N ARG A 569 -28.55 -12.94 14.22
CA ARG A 569 -29.47 -12.93 15.37
C ARG A 569 -29.30 -11.71 16.27
N GLU A 570 -28.08 -11.20 16.39
CA GLU A 570 -27.72 -10.13 17.35
C GLU A 570 -27.63 -8.73 16.71
N GLY A 571 -27.61 -8.62 15.39
CA GLY A 571 -27.56 -7.36 14.64
C GLY A 571 -28.45 -7.40 13.40
N ARG A 572 -28.36 -6.36 12.56
CA ARG A 572 -29.11 -6.24 11.31
C ARG A 572 -28.15 -6.42 10.13
N LEU A 573 -28.37 -7.43 9.28
CA LEU A 573 -27.62 -7.58 8.04
C LEU A 573 -27.95 -6.40 7.11
N LEU A 574 -26.91 -5.66 6.69
CA LEU A 574 -27.01 -4.54 5.75
C LEU A 574 -26.79 -5.04 4.33
N ALA A 575 -25.66 -5.70 4.11
CA ALA A 575 -25.28 -6.26 2.82
C ALA A 575 -24.46 -7.53 2.98
N LYS A 576 -24.52 -8.34 1.94
CA LYS A 576 -23.72 -9.54 1.73
C LYS A 576 -23.37 -9.62 0.25
N SER A 577 -22.08 -9.68 -0.07
CA SER A 577 -21.64 -9.86 -1.46
C SER A 577 -21.97 -11.27 -1.96
N GLU A 578 -22.10 -11.43 -3.27
CA GLU A 578 -22.37 -12.72 -3.89
C GLU A 578 -21.08 -13.57 -3.98
N LEU A 579 -21.20 -14.87 -3.73
CA LEU A 579 -20.13 -15.83 -4.03
C LEU A 579 -20.33 -16.36 -5.44
N SER A 580 -19.33 -16.13 -6.30
CA SER A 580 -19.32 -16.70 -7.64
C SER A 580 -19.33 -18.24 -7.58
N PRO A 581 -20.00 -18.92 -8.53
CA PRO A 581 -19.81 -20.35 -8.83
C PRO A 581 -18.37 -20.86 -8.75
N ASP A 582 -17.41 -20.05 -9.19
CA ASP A 582 -15.98 -20.39 -9.25
C ASP A 582 -15.32 -20.46 -7.86
N CYS A 583 -15.97 -19.95 -6.82
CA CYS A 583 -15.47 -19.94 -5.45
C CYS A 583 -15.74 -21.25 -4.68
N ARG A 584 -16.48 -22.21 -5.27
CA ARG A 584 -16.96 -23.41 -4.56
C ARG A 584 -15.86 -24.35 -4.08
N ASP A 585 -14.73 -24.38 -4.77
CA ASP A 585 -13.66 -25.34 -4.49
C ASP A 585 -12.62 -24.82 -3.49
N GLY A 586 -12.68 -23.53 -3.14
CA GLY A 586 -11.78 -22.87 -2.18
C GLY A 586 -12.44 -22.52 -0.85
N TRP A 587 -11.66 -21.94 0.07
CA TRP A 587 -12.12 -21.43 1.37
C TRP A 587 -12.63 -19.99 1.26
N PHE A 588 -13.61 -19.73 0.40
CA PHE A 588 -14.15 -18.38 0.22
C PHE A 588 -15.24 -18.04 1.22
N PHE A 589 -15.25 -16.79 1.68
CA PHE A 589 -16.29 -16.25 2.53
C PHE A 589 -16.72 -14.88 2.01
N ALA A 590 -18.02 -14.71 1.73
CA ALA A 590 -18.57 -13.46 1.22
C ALA A 590 -18.33 -12.32 2.22
N PRO A 591 -17.92 -11.11 1.77
CA PRO A 591 -18.03 -9.90 2.57
C PRO A 591 -19.43 -9.70 3.15
N HIS A 592 -19.50 -9.45 4.47
CA HIS A 592 -20.74 -9.11 5.17
C HIS A 592 -20.61 -7.74 5.83
N ALA A 593 -21.70 -6.98 5.85
CA ALA A 593 -21.85 -5.77 6.65
C ALA A 593 -23.07 -5.92 7.58
N PHE A 594 -22.86 -5.72 8.88
CA PHE A 594 -23.92 -5.75 9.89
C PHE A 594 -24.00 -4.42 10.62
N GLU A 595 -25.20 -3.94 10.89
CA GLU A 595 -25.44 -2.88 11.85
C GLU A 595 -25.66 -3.47 13.25
N ILE A 596 -24.98 -2.90 14.24
CA ILE A 596 -25.06 -3.29 15.65
C ILE A 596 -25.29 -2.07 16.53
N ASP A 597 -25.85 -2.29 17.72
CA ASP A 597 -26.18 -1.24 18.69
C ASP A 597 -24.93 -0.66 19.39
N ALA A 598 -23.92 -1.48 19.64
CA ALA A 598 -22.67 -1.06 20.27
C ALA A 598 -21.50 -1.98 19.94
N ILE A 599 -20.29 -1.41 19.87
CA ILE A 599 -19.04 -2.18 19.73
C ILE A 599 -18.85 -3.24 20.83
N ALA A 600 -19.45 -3.05 22.00
CA ALA A 600 -19.40 -4.00 23.12
C ALA A 600 -20.03 -5.38 22.82
N ARG A 601 -20.79 -5.52 21.72
CA ARG A 601 -21.26 -6.82 21.18
C ARG A 601 -20.10 -7.71 20.71
N LEU A 602 -18.97 -7.10 20.36
CA LEU A 602 -17.78 -7.76 19.87
C LEU A 602 -16.82 -8.00 21.04
N LYS A 603 -16.70 -9.26 21.46
CA LYS A 603 -15.87 -9.65 22.61
C LYS A 603 -14.44 -10.02 22.24
N GLN A 604 -14.21 -10.31 20.97
CA GLN A 604 -12.93 -10.74 20.41
C GLN A 604 -12.82 -10.24 18.98
N GLU A 605 -11.60 -10.27 18.43
CA GLU A 605 -11.39 -9.99 17.02
C GLU A 605 -12.02 -11.10 16.16
N THR A 606 -12.71 -10.70 15.09
CA THR A 606 -13.18 -11.57 14.02
C THR A 606 -12.32 -11.35 12.79
N PHE A 607 -11.42 -12.29 12.49
CA PHE A 607 -10.37 -12.14 11.48
C PHE A 607 -10.84 -12.51 10.07
N GLY A 608 -11.67 -11.66 9.45
CA GLY A 608 -12.21 -11.88 8.11
C GLY A 608 -13.04 -10.70 7.59
N PRO A 609 -13.75 -10.86 6.45
CA PRO A 609 -14.36 -9.74 5.74
C PRO A 609 -15.76 -9.45 6.29
N ILE A 610 -15.83 -9.09 7.59
CA ILE A 610 -17.07 -8.72 8.28
C ILE A 610 -16.93 -7.31 8.85
N LEU A 611 -17.66 -6.37 8.25
CA LEU A 611 -17.78 -5.00 8.72
C LEU A 611 -18.96 -4.89 9.69
N HIS A 612 -18.73 -4.22 10.83
CA HIS A 612 -19.81 -3.83 11.74
C HIS A 612 -20.00 -2.31 11.65
N VAL A 613 -21.24 -1.84 11.64
CA VAL A 613 -21.59 -0.42 11.59
C VAL A 613 -22.32 -0.04 12.87
N VAL A 614 -21.86 1.02 13.52
CA VAL A 614 -22.48 1.62 14.70
C VAL A 614 -22.81 3.07 14.37
N ARG A 615 -24.04 3.49 14.64
CA ARG A 615 -24.40 4.90 14.52
C ARG A 615 -24.11 5.65 15.80
N PHE A 616 -23.81 6.94 15.68
CA PHE A 616 -23.71 7.83 16.84
C PHE A 616 -24.31 9.20 16.54
N GLU A 617 -24.86 9.84 17.57
CA GLU A 617 -25.41 11.19 17.47
C GLU A 617 -24.31 12.26 17.49
N GLY A 618 -24.56 13.39 16.81
CA GLY A 618 -23.68 14.56 16.88
C GLY A 618 -23.45 15.01 18.33
N GLY A 619 -22.22 15.44 18.64
CA GLY A 619 -21.84 15.83 20.01
C GLY A 619 -21.49 14.67 20.96
N HIS A 620 -21.61 13.41 20.53
CA HIS A 620 -21.27 12.24 21.35
C HIS A 620 -19.94 11.56 20.99
N LEU A 621 -19.04 12.27 20.30
CA LEU A 621 -17.73 11.75 19.91
C LEU A 621 -16.89 11.22 21.09
N ASP A 622 -16.99 11.87 22.25
CA ASP A 622 -16.29 11.43 23.46
C ASP A 622 -16.70 10.02 23.90
N ARG A 623 -18.00 9.72 23.84
CA ARG A 623 -18.53 8.38 24.18
C ARG A 623 -18.06 7.34 23.17
N VAL A 624 -17.95 7.70 21.89
CA VAL A 624 -17.40 6.81 20.85
C VAL A 624 -15.93 6.47 21.16
N CYS A 625 -15.13 7.48 21.48
CA CYS A 625 -13.72 7.28 21.85
C CYS A 625 -13.56 6.38 23.09
N GLU A 626 -14.40 6.59 24.11
CA GLU A 626 -14.42 5.76 25.32
C GLU A 626 -14.83 4.31 25.01
N ALA A 627 -15.84 4.10 24.18
CA ALA A 627 -16.29 2.77 23.78
C ALA A 627 -15.22 2.00 23.00
N ILE A 628 -14.47 2.67 22.12
CA ILE A 628 -13.34 2.07 21.40
C ILE A 628 -12.24 1.65 22.39
N ASN A 629 -11.85 2.55 23.30
CA ASN A 629 -10.82 2.26 24.30
C ASN A 629 -11.22 1.12 25.25
N ALA A 630 -12.51 1.00 25.59
CA ALA A 630 -13.03 -0.04 26.47
C ALA A 630 -12.89 -1.46 25.91
N THR A 631 -12.61 -1.61 24.61
CA THR A 631 -12.33 -2.92 23.99
C THR A 631 -11.01 -3.52 24.46
N GLY A 632 -10.09 -2.70 24.97
CA GLY A 632 -8.74 -3.10 25.36
C GLY A 632 -7.77 -3.28 24.19
N PHE A 633 -8.22 -3.12 22.94
CA PHE A 633 -7.38 -3.09 21.75
C PHE A 633 -6.92 -1.66 21.43
N GLY A 634 -5.88 -1.55 20.58
CA GLY A 634 -5.29 -0.25 20.25
C GLY A 634 -4.31 -0.29 19.08
N LEU A 635 -4.67 -0.95 17.98
CA LEU A 635 -3.79 -1.08 16.81
C LEU A 635 -4.02 0.06 15.80
N THR A 636 -5.12 0.05 15.03
CA THR A 636 -5.42 1.12 14.06
C THR A 636 -6.74 1.85 14.35
N ILE A 637 -6.78 3.15 14.01
CA ILE A 637 -7.98 3.99 14.05
C ILE A 637 -8.04 4.88 12.81
N GLY A 638 -9.17 4.85 12.10
CA GLY A 638 -9.48 5.73 10.98
C GLY A 638 -10.35 6.90 11.42
N VAL A 639 -10.16 8.07 10.84
CA VAL A 639 -11.02 9.24 11.04
C VAL A 639 -11.31 9.90 9.70
N HIS A 640 -12.58 10.04 9.35
CA HIS A 640 -13.03 10.84 8.20
C HIS A 640 -13.76 12.08 8.72
N THR A 641 -13.14 13.24 8.51
CA THR A 641 -13.63 14.56 8.93
C THR A 641 -12.91 15.67 8.17
N ARG A 642 -13.62 16.75 7.87
CA ARG A 642 -13.03 18.01 7.38
C ARG A 642 -12.75 19.00 8.52
N ILE A 643 -13.11 18.65 9.76
CA ILE A 643 -12.90 19.48 10.94
C ILE A 643 -11.61 19.04 11.63
N GLU A 644 -10.60 19.89 11.60
CA GLU A 644 -9.30 19.56 12.19
C GLU A 644 -9.39 19.29 13.70
N GLU A 645 -10.25 20.02 14.40
CA GLU A 645 -10.49 19.83 15.83
C GLU A 645 -11.01 18.42 16.15
N THR A 646 -11.94 17.89 15.36
CA THR A 646 -12.43 16.50 15.48
C THR A 646 -11.27 15.50 15.38
N ALA A 647 -10.40 15.65 14.38
CA ALA A 647 -9.26 14.75 14.22
C ALA A 647 -8.25 14.85 15.39
N ARG A 648 -8.00 16.07 15.89
CA ARG A 648 -7.14 16.29 17.07
C ARG A 648 -7.74 15.69 18.33
N GLN A 649 -9.05 15.80 18.52
CA GLN A 649 -9.77 15.22 19.66
C GLN A 649 -9.67 13.69 19.66
N VAL A 650 -9.91 13.05 18.51
CA VAL A 650 -9.75 11.58 18.38
C VAL A 650 -8.31 11.18 18.68
N ARG A 651 -7.31 11.88 18.10
CA ARG A 651 -5.89 11.63 18.37
C ARG A 651 -5.53 11.72 19.86
N ALA A 652 -6.12 12.67 20.58
CA ALA A 652 -5.84 12.88 22.00
C ALA A 652 -6.53 11.86 22.92
N ARG A 653 -7.66 11.27 22.49
CA ARG A 653 -8.50 10.44 23.35
C ARG A 653 -8.45 8.95 23.04
N VAL A 654 -8.35 8.55 21.77
CA VAL A 654 -8.29 7.14 21.39
C VAL A 654 -6.87 6.60 21.59
N ARG A 655 -6.76 5.45 22.25
CA ARG A 655 -5.49 4.78 22.55
C ARG A 655 -5.20 3.75 21.46
N ALA A 656 -4.71 4.21 20.32
CA ALA A 656 -4.30 3.37 19.20
C ALA A 656 -2.89 3.73 18.70
N GLY A 657 -2.15 2.74 18.22
CA GLY A 657 -0.77 2.91 17.73
C GLY A 657 -0.69 3.65 16.40
N ASN A 658 -1.65 3.44 15.49
CA ASN A 658 -1.66 4.07 14.17
C ASN A 658 -2.99 4.79 13.90
N LEU A 659 -2.91 6.10 13.69
CA LEU A 659 -4.04 6.96 13.33
C LEU A 659 -3.99 7.34 11.85
N TYR A 660 -5.11 7.19 11.15
CA TYR A 660 -5.26 7.51 9.73
C TYR A 660 -6.39 8.53 9.55
N VAL A 661 -6.08 9.70 8.96
CA VAL A 661 -7.07 10.75 8.73
C VAL A 661 -7.36 10.89 7.23
N ASN A 662 -8.65 10.82 6.86
CA ASN A 662 -9.15 10.97 5.48
C ASN A 662 -8.47 10.04 4.46
N ARG A 663 -8.25 8.78 4.86
CA ARG A 663 -7.72 7.71 4.00
C ARG A 663 -8.14 6.34 4.55
N ASN A 664 -7.79 5.27 3.84
CA ASN A 664 -7.86 3.91 4.39
C ASN A 664 -6.88 3.75 5.58
N GLN A 665 -7.11 2.71 6.39
CA GLN A 665 -6.33 2.43 7.61
C GLN A 665 -5.48 1.15 7.51
N ILE A 666 -5.15 0.75 6.28
CA ILE A 666 -4.34 -0.44 5.98
C ILE A 666 -3.10 -0.06 5.17
N GLY A 667 -2.13 -0.97 5.08
CA GLY A 667 -0.90 -0.74 4.31
C GLY A 667 -0.01 0.33 4.92
N ALA A 668 0.28 0.21 6.23
CA ALA A 668 1.34 0.99 6.85
C ALA A 668 2.65 0.78 6.09
N VAL A 669 3.44 1.84 5.92
CA VAL A 669 4.67 1.79 5.13
C VAL A 669 5.85 1.85 6.08
N VAL A 670 6.81 0.93 5.91
CA VAL A 670 7.97 0.83 6.81
C VAL A 670 8.73 2.16 6.87
N GLY A 671 8.86 2.72 8.09
CA GLY A 671 9.58 3.97 8.33
C GLY A 671 8.83 5.25 7.91
N VAL A 672 7.51 5.19 7.69
CA VAL A 672 6.62 6.32 7.34
C VAL A 672 5.36 6.26 8.18
#